data_AF-A0A942IP02-F1
#
_entry.id   AF-A0A942IP02-F1
#
_cell.length_a   1.000
_cell.length_b   1.000
_cell.length_c   1.000
_cell.angle_alpha   90.00
_cell.angle_beta   90.00
_cell.angle_gamma   90.00
#
_symmetry.space_group_name_H-M   'P 1'
#
loop_
_entity.id
_entity.type
_entity.pdbx_description
1 polymer ?
#
loop_
_entity_poly.entity_id
_entity_poly.type
_entity_poly.pdbx_seq_one_letter_code
_entity_poly.pdbx_strand_id
1 'polypeptide(L)'
;MATFFLLLSCGVHAQLTFSKLPRDFALIPRSLKNNRGDAHFTGEVSAAYSKINYTVLQNGKAFLNLSKSLISSGNMAPFDFGVLLPAGKYNYQIHLHFIGKDTLKFSVSNLIVGDVYIIQGQSNAVANSYSGLANTQYKDSFIRSFGNSTYDATTSVSDSNWYIANGDGYYNKGCIGQWGLVMAKHLLDSFKIPIAIINGAVGGTPVSSHLRYNPIPENPYTIYGRLLYRMRKAGLDKNVRGLFWFQGESDGPKPYLHDSLFRILYADWTRDYKGMELNYLVQVRGYGCGNPGPEMMEVQRRFEFTLTKLKVISSNGLNGHDGCHYYFQNGYGLLGKQLAALVSRDLYHSGRKTNIDPPGIDAIYWNHADRNQIVLQMRQPNDSIFADAGFEKLFYVTGDPNVFILSGNITKNKVILNLNQGTCLPLYLTYMGQPLSQPWVKNKIGAGLVSFNKIRVLNQPQQNSYYGCAGENLQLGSDSIAGCLYKWRRKSDNKIFTSAKINHIINGNGYYELIIQYKTNGCNSDTTQIGVYQDNTPRPYLGKDTVLCNSDSLHLELNYPYASLKWVQNNQIVLGNSFFTIQSGNIIVAATSSLGCKYMDSLLVKTSLPEIKMQSQFLVCPNKDTLIYGPKGFVKYDWNPGQFKGDSIRLKTGVYTVVAEDSLGCTDNHLFEIKDLVVNEISPLSKAICTNDSILIQRPEGFISWNYFSNSWPNSIWQKPGIFEVLCRDSNGCVSNFNIRITEIKLPEFQLGNDTGICEKQFVELECKRPAQIYRWNGVSTSSATFKASDPGIYVCELTENGCTFSDSLKIFRLDNPVFFLQTDTVICSNTFWEPALPENYKYWLNGEPVSAIRMTLPGQYFIRAQNPDGCSITKTTILNVKNCVNGIETKSKELRLPFPNPAGDFIVIPYPENTIYIYDMFGKFLFRTQSENGKYDLSLLKSGCYIILCGDQKFRMVKE
;
A
#
# COMPACT_ATOMS: atom_id res chain seq x y z
N MET A 1 -34.19 -2.90 42.28
CA MET A 1 -33.06 -1.96 42.19
C MET A 1 -32.57 -1.71 43.62
N ALA A 2 -31.40 -2.22 43.98
CA ALA A 2 -30.72 -1.88 45.22
C ALA A 2 -29.21 -1.97 44.91
N THR A 3 -28.61 -0.81 44.74
CA THR A 3 -27.18 -0.61 44.46
C THR A 3 -26.44 -0.78 45.78
N PHE A 4 -25.71 -1.88 45.97
CA PHE A 4 -24.84 -2.03 47.14
C PHE A 4 -23.39 -1.75 46.74
N PHE A 5 -22.96 -0.53 47.09
CA PHE A 5 -21.55 -0.14 47.23
C PHE A 5 -20.93 -0.98 48.36
N LEU A 6 -19.80 -1.65 48.08
CA LEU A 6 -18.93 -2.16 49.13
C LEU A 6 -17.94 -1.04 49.49
N LEU A 7 -18.02 -0.54 50.73
CA LEU A 7 -17.10 0.43 51.31
C LEU A 7 -15.69 -0.18 51.44
N LEU A 8 -14.79 0.25 50.55
CA LEU A 8 -13.32 0.19 50.70
C LEU A 8 -12.81 1.62 50.43
N SER A 9 -12.27 2.24 51.48
CA SER A 9 -11.53 3.52 51.56
C SER A 9 -11.72 4.54 50.41
N CYS A 10 -12.36 5.66 50.74
CA CYS A 10 -12.44 6.89 49.93
C CYS A 10 -11.12 7.22 49.22
N GLY A 11 -11.12 7.17 47.88
CA GLY A 11 -10.03 7.63 47.02
C GLY A 11 -9.96 6.97 45.63
N VAL A 12 -10.44 5.74 45.46
CA VAL A 12 -10.13 4.91 44.26
C VAL A 12 -11.23 4.90 43.18
N HIS A 13 -12.46 5.29 43.48
CA HIS A 13 -13.60 5.10 42.56
C HIS A 13 -13.65 6.05 41.33
N ALA A 14 -12.73 7.01 41.21
CA ALA A 14 -12.67 7.91 40.06
C ALA A 14 -11.67 7.47 38.96
N GLN A 15 -10.86 6.43 39.19
CA GLN A 15 -9.70 6.16 38.33
C GLN A 15 -9.75 4.86 37.52
N LEU A 16 -10.55 3.85 37.86
CA LEU A 16 -10.62 2.57 37.13
C LEU A 16 -12.00 1.94 37.27
N THR A 17 -12.62 1.61 36.15
CA THR A 17 -13.93 0.96 36.09
C THR A 17 -13.86 -0.21 35.11
N PHE A 18 -14.29 -1.40 35.54
CA PHE A 18 -14.41 -2.56 34.65
C PHE A 18 -15.86 -2.73 34.19
N SER A 19 -16.06 -2.90 32.88
CA SER A 19 -17.33 -3.36 32.30
C SER A 19 -17.39 -4.89 32.23
N LYS A 20 -16.24 -5.55 32.08
CA LYS A 20 -16.09 -7.02 32.11
C LYS A 20 -14.76 -7.40 32.74
N LEU A 21 -14.79 -8.30 33.72
CA LEU A 21 -13.58 -8.92 34.25
C LEU A 21 -13.88 -10.33 34.78
N PRO A 22 -12.90 -11.23 34.79
CA PRO A 22 -12.94 -12.44 35.59
C PRO A 22 -12.99 -12.09 37.08
N ARG A 23 -13.69 -12.89 37.86
CA ARG A 23 -13.71 -12.79 39.32
C ARG A 23 -12.71 -13.77 39.93
N ASP A 24 -12.33 -13.52 41.18
CA ASP A 24 -11.54 -14.50 41.93
C ASP A 24 -12.24 -15.87 41.95
N PHE A 25 -11.45 -16.93 41.94
CA PHE A 25 -11.91 -18.32 41.88
C PHE A 25 -12.66 -18.74 40.60
N ALA A 26 -12.78 -17.85 39.61
CA ALA A 26 -13.56 -18.14 38.41
C ALA A 26 -12.99 -19.29 37.59
N LEU A 27 -13.90 -20.11 37.04
CA LEU A 27 -13.57 -20.97 35.93
C LEU A 27 -13.84 -20.21 34.63
N ILE A 28 -12.81 -20.10 33.80
CA ILE A 28 -12.88 -19.59 32.45
C ILE A 28 -13.23 -20.74 31.52
N PRO A 29 -14.29 -20.64 30.71
CA PRO A 29 -14.67 -21.72 29.81
C PRO A 29 -13.60 -21.94 28.75
N ARG A 30 -13.26 -23.20 28.54
CA ARG A 30 -12.28 -23.64 27.55
C ARG A 30 -12.90 -23.69 26.15
N SER A 31 -12.13 -23.26 25.15
CA SER A 31 -12.39 -23.54 23.74
C SER A 31 -11.84 -24.90 23.34
N LEU A 32 -12.68 -25.74 22.75
CA LEU A 32 -12.27 -27.06 22.24
C LEU A 32 -11.33 -26.96 21.03
N LYS A 33 -11.32 -25.81 20.32
CA LYS A 33 -10.47 -25.60 19.13
C LYS A 33 -8.99 -25.53 19.46
N ASN A 34 -8.64 -24.96 20.62
CA ASN A 34 -7.24 -24.66 20.98
C ASN A 34 -6.89 -25.02 22.44
N ASN A 35 -7.81 -25.64 23.18
CA ASN A 35 -7.62 -26.05 24.57
C ASN A 35 -7.26 -24.89 25.51
N ARG A 36 -7.75 -23.68 25.24
CA ARG A 36 -7.49 -22.45 26.01
C ARG A 36 -8.78 -21.74 26.40
N GLY A 37 -8.75 -20.99 27.49
CA GLY A 37 -9.83 -20.09 27.93
C GLY A 37 -9.37 -18.64 27.84
N ASP A 38 -10.30 -17.75 27.53
CA ASP A 38 -10.04 -16.31 27.42
C ASP A 38 -10.44 -15.58 28.71
N ALA A 39 -9.45 -15.22 29.53
CA ALA A 39 -9.64 -14.34 30.67
C ALA A 39 -9.69 -12.88 30.18
N HIS A 40 -10.90 -12.42 29.88
CA HIS A 40 -11.13 -11.16 29.16
C HIS A 40 -11.41 -9.98 30.10
N PHE A 41 -10.71 -8.87 29.87
CA PHE A 41 -10.82 -7.62 30.63
C PHE A 41 -11.25 -6.49 29.71
N THR A 42 -12.35 -5.83 30.08
CA THR A 42 -12.87 -4.65 29.39
C THR A 42 -13.22 -3.59 30.43
N GLY A 43 -12.87 -2.35 30.16
CA GLY A 43 -13.12 -1.25 31.09
C GLY A 43 -12.48 0.05 30.64
N GLU A 44 -12.41 1.00 31.57
CA GLU A 44 -11.81 2.31 31.36
C GLU A 44 -11.00 2.71 32.60
N VAL A 45 -9.88 3.39 32.39
CA VAL A 45 -9.03 3.95 33.45
C VAL A 45 -8.88 5.45 33.24
N SER A 46 -8.56 6.24 34.26
CA SER A 46 -8.29 7.68 34.09
C SER A 46 -7.21 7.92 33.02
N ALA A 47 -7.37 8.97 32.20
CA ALA A 47 -6.40 9.38 31.17
C ALA A 47 -5.01 9.72 31.73
N ALA A 48 -4.84 9.81 33.06
CA ALA A 48 -3.53 9.92 33.72
C ALA A 48 -2.63 8.68 33.55
N TYR A 49 -3.20 7.53 33.16
CA TYR A 49 -2.46 6.28 32.92
C TYR A 49 -2.31 6.04 31.42
N SER A 50 -1.08 5.83 30.95
CA SER A 50 -0.74 5.71 29.52
C SER A 50 -0.42 4.28 29.09
N LYS A 51 -0.31 3.34 30.04
CA LYS A 51 0.08 1.95 29.76
C LYS A 51 -0.49 0.99 30.79
N ILE A 52 -0.78 -0.25 30.39
CA ILE A 52 -1.07 -1.38 31.28
C ILE A 52 0.00 -2.44 31.10
N ASN A 53 0.68 -2.81 32.18
CA ASN A 53 1.46 -4.04 32.25
C ASN A 53 0.62 -5.11 32.92
N TYR A 54 0.59 -6.32 32.35
CA TYR A 54 -0.10 -7.43 33.00
C TYR A 54 0.77 -8.68 33.08
N THR A 55 0.89 -9.17 34.31
CA THR A 55 1.68 -10.33 34.70
C THR A 55 0.76 -11.47 35.06
N VAL A 56 0.96 -12.61 34.41
CA VAL A 56 0.24 -13.85 34.68
C VAL A 56 1.19 -14.78 35.41
N LEU A 57 0.77 -15.26 36.58
CA LEU A 57 1.41 -16.37 37.29
C LEU A 57 0.61 -17.64 37.04
N GLN A 58 1.29 -18.74 36.77
CA GLN A 58 0.73 -20.10 36.71
C GLN A 58 1.33 -20.90 37.88
N ASN A 59 0.49 -21.40 38.79
CA ASN A 59 0.89 -22.10 40.00
C ASN A 59 1.96 -21.32 40.82
N GLY A 60 1.79 -20.00 40.91
CA GLY A 60 2.70 -19.09 41.61
C GLY A 60 4.01 -18.76 40.88
N LYS A 61 4.24 -19.32 39.68
CA LYS A 61 5.43 -19.02 38.85
C LYS A 61 5.06 -18.10 37.70
N ALA A 62 5.97 -17.18 37.34
CA ALA A 62 5.76 -16.31 36.18
C ALA A 62 5.50 -17.12 34.90
N PHE A 63 4.40 -16.83 34.23
CA PHE A 63 3.96 -17.52 33.01
C PHE A 63 3.96 -16.59 31.80
N LEU A 64 3.46 -15.36 31.96
CA LEU A 64 3.37 -14.38 30.88
C LEU A 64 3.53 -12.97 31.45
N ASN A 65 4.26 -12.11 30.74
CA ASN A 65 4.35 -10.68 31.03
C ASN A 65 4.14 -9.93 29.72
N LEU A 66 3.12 -9.08 29.67
CA LEU A 66 2.80 -8.29 28.50
C LEU A 66 2.51 -6.84 28.89
N SER A 67 2.52 -5.97 27.89
CA SER A 67 2.13 -4.58 28.08
C SER A 67 1.34 -4.04 26.90
N LYS A 68 0.39 -3.15 27.18
CA LYS A 68 -0.45 -2.49 26.18
C LYS A 68 -0.49 -0.99 26.45
N SER A 69 -0.24 -0.18 25.43
CA SER A 69 -0.42 1.27 25.52
C SER A 69 -1.90 1.62 25.60
N LEU A 70 -2.22 2.65 26.36
CA LEU A 70 -3.57 3.19 26.51
C LEU A 70 -3.68 4.51 25.75
N ILE A 71 -4.78 4.65 25.03
CA ILE A 71 -5.11 5.87 24.27
C ILE A 71 -6.28 6.53 24.99
N SER A 72 -6.07 7.76 25.45
CA SER A 72 -7.08 8.54 26.15
C SER A 72 -8.18 9.01 25.20
N SER A 73 -9.43 8.91 25.65
CA SER A 73 -10.63 9.49 25.05
C SER A 73 -11.30 10.40 26.08
N GLY A 74 -10.95 11.69 26.07
CA GLY A 74 -11.35 12.62 27.11
C GLY A 74 -10.62 12.35 28.44
N ASN A 75 -11.37 12.28 29.54
CA ASN A 75 -10.80 12.07 30.89
C ASN A 75 -10.52 10.59 31.24
N MET A 76 -10.89 9.67 30.34
CA MET A 76 -10.74 8.23 30.52
C MET A 76 -9.99 7.61 29.34
N ALA A 77 -9.39 6.45 29.53
CA ALA A 77 -8.71 5.65 28.53
C ALA A 77 -9.33 4.23 28.55
N PRO A 78 -10.08 3.85 27.51
CA PRO A 78 -10.68 2.52 27.42
C PRO A 78 -9.63 1.45 27.18
N PHE A 79 -9.88 0.25 27.70
CA PHE A 79 -9.10 -0.95 27.43
C PHE A 79 -10.00 -2.14 27.19
N ASP A 80 -9.58 -2.98 26.25
CA ASP A 80 -10.22 -4.25 25.93
C ASP A 80 -9.14 -5.26 25.51
N PHE A 81 -8.98 -6.34 26.26
CA PHE A 81 -8.00 -7.39 25.96
C PHE A 81 -8.33 -8.72 26.63
N GLY A 82 -7.93 -9.80 25.97
CA GLY A 82 -8.03 -11.17 26.45
C GLY A 82 -6.68 -11.78 26.81
N VAL A 83 -6.64 -12.58 27.88
CA VAL A 83 -5.48 -13.39 28.24
C VAL A 83 -5.81 -14.86 27.99
N LEU A 84 -5.18 -15.45 26.97
CA LEU A 84 -5.43 -16.85 26.57
C LEU A 84 -4.67 -17.85 27.45
N LEU A 85 -5.39 -18.44 28.39
CA LEU A 85 -4.85 -19.36 29.40
C LEU A 85 -5.06 -20.83 28.98
N PRO A 86 -4.00 -21.68 28.97
CA PRO A 86 -4.15 -23.11 28.74
C PRO A 86 -5.02 -23.81 29.77
N ALA A 87 -5.85 -24.75 29.31
CA ALA A 87 -6.58 -25.65 30.19
C ALA A 87 -5.66 -26.71 30.80
N GLY A 88 -5.91 -27.03 32.06
CA GLY A 88 -5.13 -27.98 32.85
C GLY A 88 -5.34 -27.75 34.35
N LYS A 89 -4.77 -28.60 35.20
CA LYS A 89 -4.73 -28.37 36.67
C LYS A 89 -3.74 -27.26 37.02
N TYR A 90 -4.06 -26.05 36.55
CA TYR A 90 -3.29 -24.82 36.73
C TYR A 90 -4.15 -23.78 37.44
N ASN A 91 -3.56 -23.15 38.45
CA ASN A 91 -4.11 -21.98 39.11
C ASN A 91 -3.43 -20.74 38.54
N TYR A 92 -4.22 -19.82 37.99
CA TYR A 92 -3.71 -18.57 37.43
C TYR A 92 -4.01 -17.38 38.34
N GLN A 93 -3.02 -16.48 38.42
CA GLN A 93 -3.16 -15.15 39.00
C GLN A 93 -2.78 -14.13 37.94
N ILE A 94 -3.56 -13.07 37.78
CA ILE A 94 -3.31 -12.01 36.81
C ILE A 94 -3.21 -10.71 37.59
N HIS A 95 -2.04 -10.08 37.54
CA HIS A 95 -1.78 -8.75 38.09
C HIS A 95 -1.80 -7.74 36.95
N LEU A 96 -2.64 -6.72 37.06
CA LEU A 96 -2.70 -5.57 36.15
C LEU A 96 -2.09 -4.37 36.85
N HIS A 97 -1.08 -3.76 36.23
CA HIS A 97 -0.44 -2.53 36.68
C HIS A 97 -0.66 -1.45 35.63
N PHE A 98 -1.49 -0.46 35.94
CA PHE A 98 -1.72 0.71 35.11
C PHE A 98 -0.67 1.76 35.46
N ILE A 99 0.10 2.20 34.46
CA ILE A 99 1.30 3.03 34.63
C ILE A 99 1.00 4.45 34.12
N GLY A 100 1.22 5.43 34.98
CA GLY A 100 1.16 6.87 34.71
C GLY A 100 2.25 7.58 35.51
N LYS A 101 1.93 8.73 36.13
CA LYS A 101 2.79 9.32 37.17
C LYS A 101 2.87 8.42 38.41
N ASP A 102 1.73 7.82 38.77
CA ASP A 102 1.62 6.79 39.79
C ASP A 102 1.29 5.43 39.14
N THR A 103 1.34 4.35 39.91
CA THR A 103 0.94 3.01 39.46
C THR A 103 -0.31 2.54 40.19
N LEU A 104 -1.38 2.26 39.45
CA LEU A 104 -2.58 1.62 39.98
C LEU A 104 -2.49 0.11 39.76
N LYS A 105 -2.76 -0.68 40.80
CA LYS A 105 -2.64 -2.14 40.78
C LYS A 105 -4.00 -2.80 40.97
N PHE A 106 -4.28 -3.81 40.17
CA PHE A 106 -5.43 -4.69 40.31
C PHE A 106 -4.96 -6.14 40.16
N SER A 107 -5.60 -7.08 40.84
CA SER A 107 -5.28 -8.49 40.65
C SER A 107 -6.53 -9.36 40.76
N VAL A 108 -6.55 -10.43 39.95
CA VAL A 108 -7.51 -11.53 40.08
C VAL A 108 -6.74 -12.83 40.29
N SER A 109 -7.20 -13.66 41.21
CA SER A 109 -6.51 -14.87 41.68
C SER A 109 -7.39 -16.11 41.60
N ASN A 110 -6.75 -17.28 41.63
CA ASN A 110 -7.42 -18.59 41.63
C ASN A 110 -8.26 -18.86 40.38
N LEU A 111 -7.87 -18.29 39.24
CA LEU A 111 -8.50 -18.57 37.96
C LEU A 111 -8.10 -19.98 37.48
N ILE A 112 -9.08 -20.71 36.95
CA ILE A 112 -8.86 -22.02 36.33
C ILE A 112 -9.54 -22.05 34.96
N VAL A 113 -9.09 -22.90 34.05
CA VAL A 113 -9.64 -22.99 32.69
C VAL A 113 -10.17 -24.39 32.45
N GLY A 114 -11.45 -24.52 32.11
CA GLY A 114 -12.10 -25.82 32.13
C GLY A 114 -13.40 -25.96 31.35
N ASP A 115 -14.03 -27.12 31.49
CA ASP A 115 -15.29 -27.45 30.84
C ASP A 115 -16.49 -27.12 31.75
N VAL A 116 -17.63 -26.85 31.14
CA VAL A 116 -18.85 -26.39 31.84
C VAL A 116 -19.98 -27.40 31.63
N TYR A 117 -20.65 -27.77 32.72
CA TYR A 117 -21.85 -28.59 32.70
C TYR A 117 -22.99 -27.99 33.54
N ILE A 118 -24.21 -28.41 33.23
CA ILE A 118 -25.42 -28.03 33.97
C ILE A 118 -26.05 -29.27 34.57
N ILE A 119 -26.56 -29.17 35.80
CA ILE A 119 -27.48 -30.15 36.39
C ILE A 119 -28.84 -29.49 36.60
N GLN A 120 -29.91 -30.17 36.20
CA GLN A 120 -31.28 -29.71 36.32
C GLN A 120 -32.21 -30.89 36.63
N GLY A 121 -33.39 -30.61 37.19
CA GLY A 121 -34.39 -31.62 37.52
C GLY A 121 -34.93 -31.42 38.93
N GLN A 122 -35.18 -32.52 39.65
CA GLN A 122 -35.74 -32.48 41.01
C GLN A 122 -34.79 -33.03 42.08
N SER A 123 -35.32 -33.65 43.14
CA SER A 123 -34.55 -34.01 44.35
C SER A 123 -33.39 -34.97 44.03
N ASN A 124 -33.56 -35.90 43.10
CA ASN A 124 -32.49 -36.80 42.65
C ASN A 124 -31.43 -36.09 41.77
N ALA A 125 -31.74 -34.92 41.19
CA ALA A 125 -30.75 -34.03 40.56
C ALA A 125 -30.07 -33.09 41.57
N VAL A 126 -30.79 -32.65 42.62
CA VAL A 126 -30.21 -31.93 43.76
C VAL A 126 -29.19 -32.82 44.47
N ALA A 127 -29.53 -34.09 44.67
CA ALA A 127 -28.67 -35.15 45.22
C ALA A 127 -27.90 -34.72 46.46
N ASN A 128 -28.63 -34.24 47.48
CA ASN A 128 -28.09 -33.96 48.80
C ASN A 128 -27.56 -35.24 49.47
N SER A 129 -26.86 -35.04 50.58
CA SER A 129 -26.26 -36.14 51.35
C SER A 129 -27.30 -37.10 51.95
N TYR A 130 -27.39 -38.30 51.38
CA TYR A 130 -28.09 -39.45 51.99
C TYR A 130 -27.09 -40.58 52.26
N SER A 131 -26.82 -40.87 53.54
CA SER A 131 -25.97 -41.97 54.00
C SER A 131 -24.62 -42.10 53.27
N GLY A 132 -23.65 -41.28 53.71
CA GLY A 132 -22.29 -41.18 53.16
C GLY A 132 -21.95 -39.78 52.67
N LEU A 133 -20.66 -39.46 52.54
CA LEU A 133 -20.16 -38.11 52.23
C LEU A 133 -19.30 -38.12 50.96
N ALA A 134 -19.76 -37.44 49.91
CA ALA A 134 -19.02 -37.27 48.66
C ALA A 134 -17.83 -36.32 48.83
N ASN A 135 -17.94 -35.29 49.67
CA ASN A 135 -16.88 -34.30 49.83
C ASN A 135 -15.60 -34.89 50.42
N THR A 136 -15.70 -35.92 51.26
CA THR A 136 -14.55 -36.55 51.91
C THR A 136 -13.55 -37.13 50.90
N GLN A 137 -14.04 -37.62 49.75
CA GLN A 137 -13.20 -38.28 48.74
C GLN A 137 -13.09 -37.49 47.42
N TYR A 138 -14.12 -36.72 47.04
CA TYR A 138 -14.23 -36.18 45.68
C TYR A 138 -14.12 -34.65 45.58
N LYS A 139 -14.08 -33.93 46.71
CA LYS A 139 -13.92 -32.47 46.70
C LYS A 139 -12.52 -32.09 46.21
N ASP A 140 -12.43 -31.20 45.23
CA ASP A 140 -11.16 -30.77 44.62
C ASP A 140 -11.21 -29.29 44.27
N SER A 141 -10.10 -28.58 44.46
CA SER A 141 -9.98 -27.16 44.16
C SER A 141 -9.97 -26.84 42.66
N PHE A 142 -10.10 -27.81 41.76
CA PHE A 142 -10.31 -27.61 40.33
C PHE A 142 -11.75 -27.92 39.87
N ILE A 143 -12.66 -28.16 40.82
CA ILE A 143 -14.10 -28.29 40.56
C ILE A 143 -14.79 -27.06 41.16
N ARG A 144 -15.51 -26.32 40.32
CA ARG A 144 -16.12 -25.04 40.67
C ARG A 144 -17.62 -25.03 40.46
N SER A 145 -18.26 -24.14 41.19
CA SER A 145 -19.64 -23.76 40.97
C SER A 145 -19.83 -22.27 41.27
N PHE A 146 -20.89 -21.68 40.74
CA PHE A 146 -21.15 -20.24 40.82
C PHE A 146 -22.47 -19.95 41.52
N GLY A 147 -22.42 -19.06 42.50
CA GLY A 147 -23.56 -18.58 43.26
C GLY A 147 -24.19 -19.64 44.16
N ASN A 148 -25.46 -19.39 44.49
CA ASN A 148 -26.26 -20.18 45.42
C ASN A 148 -27.38 -20.93 44.67
N SER A 149 -27.54 -22.24 44.92
CA SER A 149 -28.59 -23.06 44.30
C SER A 149 -29.96 -22.97 44.99
N THR A 150 -30.12 -22.06 45.96
CA THR A 150 -31.38 -21.80 46.65
C THR A 150 -32.53 -21.45 45.70
N TYR A 151 -33.75 -21.79 46.14
CA TYR A 151 -34.98 -21.39 45.45
C TYR A 151 -35.40 -19.95 45.77
N ASP A 152 -34.80 -19.32 46.79
CA ASP A 152 -35.06 -17.90 47.10
C ASP A 152 -34.44 -16.98 46.04
N ALA A 153 -35.29 -16.20 45.37
CA ALA A 153 -34.90 -15.34 44.26
C ALA A 153 -33.84 -14.29 44.67
N THR A 154 -34.04 -13.66 45.83
CA THR A 154 -33.17 -12.58 46.31
C THR A 154 -31.78 -13.11 46.64
N THR A 155 -31.70 -14.23 47.36
CA THR A 155 -30.44 -14.88 47.74
C THR A 155 -29.71 -15.46 46.53
N SER A 156 -30.43 -16.05 45.57
CA SER A 156 -29.83 -16.59 44.35
C SER A 156 -29.23 -15.49 43.46
N VAL A 157 -29.84 -14.30 43.43
CA VAL A 157 -29.38 -13.18 42.59
C VAL A 157 -28.27 -12.38 43.27
N SER A 158 -28.29 -12.26 44.60
CA SER A 158 -27.27 -11.53 45.36
C SER A 158 -25.93 -12.27 45.42
N ASP A 159 -25.94 -13.60 45.45
CA ASP A 159 -24.71 -14.40 45.45
C ASP A 159 -24.12 -14.50 44.05
N SER A 160 -23.04 -13.77 43.85
CA SER A 160 -22.30 -13.70 42.59
C SER A 160 -20.85 -14.17 42.73
N ASN A 161 -20.57 -15.04 43.71
CA ASN A 161 -19.25 -15.57 43.97
C ASN A 161 -19.03 -16.95 43.35
N TRP A 162 -17.76 -17.27 43.12
CA TRP A 162 -17.32 -18.61 42.75
C TRP A 162 -16.93 -19.40 44.01
N TYR A 163 -17.29 -20.68 44.02
CA TYR A 163 -17.03 -21.59 45.13
C TYR A 163 -16.38 -22.88 44.66
N ILE A 164 -15.55 -23.48 45.52
CA ILE A 164 -15.21 -24.90 45.39
C ILE A 164 -16.53 -25.68 45.47
N ALA A 165 -16.76 -26.55 44.50
CA ALA A 165 -18.01 -27.29 44.43
C ALA A 165 -18.24 -28.17 45.67
N ASN A 166 -19.49 -28.24 46.12
CA ASN A 166 -19.92 -29.00 47.28
C ASN A 166 -20.92 -30.08 46.84
N GLY A 167 -20.61 -31.35 47.10
CA GLY A 167 -21.46 -32.49 46.73
C GLY A 167 -22.50 -32.85 47.79
N ASP A 168 -22.28 -32.54 49.07
CA ASP A 168 -23.11 -33.03 50.18
C ASP A 168 -24.21 -32.04 50.61
N GLY A 169 -24.04 -30.75 50.29
CA GLY A 169 -25.02 -29.70 50.58
C GLY A 169 -26.10 -29.53 49.50
N TYR A 170 -27.14 -28.76 49.83
CA TYR A 170 -28.25 -28.43 48.93
C TYR A 170 -28.77 -27.01 49.18
N TYR A 171 -29.34 -26.38 48.15
CA TYR A 171 -29.89 -25.01 48.19
C TYR A 171 -28.98 -24.00 48.90
N ASN A 172 -27.68 -24.11 48.66
CA ASN A 172 -26.65 -23.30 49.30
C ASN A 172 -25.54 -22.99 48.29
N LYS A 173 -24.59 -22.15 48.69
CA LYS A 173 -23.45 -21.72 47.89
C LYS A 173 -22.63 -22.90 47.36
N GLY A 174 -22.44 -22.93 46.06
CA GLY A 174 -21.60 -23.91 45.37
C GLY A 174 -22.07 -25.37 45.40
N CYS A 175 -23.32 -25.65 45.80
CA CYS A 175 -23.85 -27.01 45.87
C CYS A 175 -24.18 -27.58 44.49
N ILE A 176 -23.63 -28.76 44.17
CA ILE A 176 -23.81 -29.45 42.88
C ILE A 176 -24.36 -30.88 43.01
N GLY A 177 -24.49 -31.42 44.22
CA GLY A 177 -24.99 -32.77 44.48
C GLY A 177 -23.93 -33.88 44.42
N GLN A 178 -24.20 -35.00 45.09
CA GLN A 178 -23.21 -36.06 45.34
C GLN A 178 -22.73 -36.73 44.06
N TRP A 179 -23.65 -37.15 43.19
CA TRP A 179 -23.28 -37.80 41.92
C TRP A 179 -22.59 -36.82 40.96
N GLY A 180 -22.98 -35.54 40.99
CA GLY A 180 -22.37 -34.48 40.19
C GLY A 180 -20.90 -34.26 40.56
N LEU A 181 -20.58 -34.24 41.86
CA LEU A 181 -19.21 -34.12 42.34
C LEU A 181 -18.36 -35.34 41.99
N VAL A 182 -18.91 -36.55 42.16
CA VAL A 182 -18.21 -37.81 41.80
C VAL A 182 -17.90 -37.82 40.30
N MET A 183 -18.87 -37.48 39.46
CA MET A 183 -18.68 -37.40 38.01
C MET A 183 -17.57 -36.40 37.65
N ALA A 184 -17.65 -35.18 38.18
CA ALA A 184 -16.65 -34.14 37.93
C ALA A 184 -15.25 -34.58 38.36
N LYS A 185 -15.11 -35.22 39.52
CA LYS A 185 -13.80 -35.68 40.00
C LYS A 185 -13.20 -36.74 39.09
N HIS A 186 -13.98 -37.72 38.66
CA HIS A 186 -13.50 -38.75 37.73
C HIS A 186 -13.05 -38.18 36.38
N LEU A 187 -13.80 -37.21 35.85
CA LEU A 187 -13.43 -36.52 34.61
C LEU A 187 -12.16 -35.67 34.80
N LEU A 188 -12.08 -34.90 35.89
CA LEU A 188 -10.90 -34.11 36.26
C LEU A 188 -9.66 -35.00 36.40
N ASP A 189 -9.78 -36.15 37.06
CA ASP A 189 -8.65 -37.06 37.25
C ASP A 189 -8.19 -37.71 35.95
N SER A 190 -9.13 -38.01 35.05
CA SER A 190 -8.84 -38.69 33.79
C SER A 190 -8.24 -37.74 32.74
N PHE A 191 -8.77 -36.52 32.63
CA PHE A 191 -8.42 -35.59 31.55
C PHE A 191 -7.60 -34.39 32.01
N LYS A 192 -7.43 -34.22 33.32
CA LYS A 192 -6.71 -33.08 33.95
C LYS A 192 -7.29 -31.71 33.57
N ILE A 193 -8.56 -31.67 33.15
CA ILE A 193 -9.27 -30.44 32.80
C ILE A 193 -10.20 -30.05 33.96
N PRO A 194 -10.07 -28.84 34.53
CA PRO A 194 -11.00 -28.28 35.49
C PRO A 194 -12.45 -28.29 35.03
N ILE A 195 -13.39 -28.33 35.97
CA ILE A 195 -14.81 -28.47 35.66
C ILE A 195 -15.64 -27.48 36.46
N ALA A 196 -16.56 -26.80 35.79
CA ALA A 196 -17.64 -26.05 36.42
C ALA A 196 -18.95 -26.81 36.28
N ILE A 197 -19.70 -26.94 37.39
CA ILE A 197 -21.07 -27.45 37.36
C ILE A 197 -21.97 -26.43 38.04
N ILE A 198 -23.03 -26.00 37.35
CA ILE A 198 -24.09 -25.19 37.94
C ILE A 198 -25.34 -26.06 38.05
N ASN A 199 -25.77 -26.30 39.29
CA ASN A 199 -26.97 -27.09 39.57
C ASN A 199 -28.16 -26.15 39.85
N GLY A 200 -29.20 -26.25 39.02
CA GLY A 200 -30.46 -25.50 39.14
C GLY A 200 -31.66 -26.36 39.52
N ALA A 201 -31.45 -27.62 39.88
CA ALA A 201 -32.52 -28.53 40.26
C ALA A 201 -33.27 -28.09 41.53
N VAL A 202 -34.56 -28.42 41.61
CA VAL A 202 -35.42 -28.13 42.77
C VAL A 202 -36.31 -29.33 43.07
N GLY A 203 -36.18 -29.87 44.28
CA GLY A 203 -36.89 -31.05 44.77
C GLY A 203 -38.41 -30.95 44.72
N GLY A 204 -39.08 -32.07 44.45
CA GLY A 204 -40.53 -32.19 44.44
C GLY A 204 -41.25 -31.50 43.27
N THR A 205 -40.53 -30.98 42.28
CA THR A 205 -41.14 -30.17 41.21
C THR A 205 -41.47 -30.98 39.95
N PRO A 206 -42.66 -30.78 39.35
CA PRO A 206 -43.00 -31.32 38.03
C PRO A 206 -42.24 -30.59 36.92
N VAL A 207 -42.17 -31.18 35.72
CA VAL A 207 -41.49 -30.58 34.56
C VAL A 207 -42.04 -29.18 34.21
N SER A 208 -43.33 -28.93 34.47
CA SER A 208 -43.98 -27.63 34.23
C SER A 208 -43.34 -26.47 35.01
N SER A 209 -42.76 -26.75 36.18
CA SER A 209 -42.06 -25.74 37.00
C SER A 209 -40.70 -25.34 36.44
N HIS A 210 -40.14 -26.13 35.52
CA HIS A 210 -38.84 -25.91 34.89
C HIS A 210 -38.92 -25.16 33.57
N LEU A 211 -40.13 -24.87 33.08
CA LEU A 211 -40.32 -24.18 31.81
C LEU A 211 -39.73 -22.76 31.86
N ARG A 212 -39.23 -22.32 30.70
CA ARG A 212 -38.72 -20.97 30.54
C ARG A 212 -39.86 -19.97 30.51
N TYR A 213 -39.72 -18.88 31.26
CA TYR A 213 -40.63 -17.75 31.17
C TYR A 213 -40.21 -16.80 30.06
N ASN A 214 -40.85 -16.90 28.89
CA ASN A 214 -40.41 -16.19 27.68
C ASN A 214 -40.30 -14.66 27.79
N PRO A 215 -41.22 -13.94 28.47
CA PRO A 215 -41.11 -12.48 28.59
C PRO A 215 -39.85 -12.02 29.32
N ILE A 216 -39.42 -12.77 30.35
CA ILE A 216 -38.21 -12.49 31.13
C ILE A 216 -37.50 -13.82 31.39
N PRO A 217 -36.60 -14.25 30.48
CA PRO A 217 -35.97 -15.57 30.55
C PRO A 217 -35.16 -15.81 31.83
N GLU A 218 -34.55 -14.74 32.37
CA GLU A 218 -33.77 -14.75 33.62
C GLU A 218 -34.63 -14.41 34.84
N ASN A 219 -35.96 -14.57 34.77
CA ASN A 219 -36.85 -14.28 35.89
C ASN A 219 -36.43 -15.10 37.13
N PRO A 220 -35.91 -14.45 38.20
CA PRO A 220 -35.33 -15.16 39.34
C PRO A 220 -36.39 -15.83 40.21
N TYR A 221 -37.68 -15.58 39.98
CA TYR A 221 -38.76 -16.30 40.65
C TYR A 221 -39.05 -17.67 40.01
N THR A 222 -38.53 -17.92 38.80
CA THR A 222 -38.65 -19.22 38.11
C THR A 222 -37.40 -20.07 38.28
N ILE A 223 -37.55 -21.41 38.27
CA ILE A 223 -36.42 -22.33 38.39
C ILE A 223 -35.46 -22.15 37.21
N TYR A 224 -36.01 -22.09 35.99
CA TYR A 224 -35.24 -21.86 34.78
C TYR A 224 -34.47 -20.54 34.84
N GLY A 225 -35.16 -19.45 35.22
CA GLY A 225 -34.56 -18.12 35.22
C GLY A 225 -33.45 -17.95 36.25
N ARG A 226 -33.54 -18.58 37.44
CA ARG A 226 -32.41 -18.57 38.40
C ARG A 226 -31.18 -19.28 37.88
N LEU A 227 -31.35 -20.43 37.22
CA LEU A 227 -30.23 -21.13 36.59
C LEU A 227 -29.63 -20.27 35.47
N LEU A 228 -30.47 -19.78 34.56
CA LEU A 228 -30.02 -18.97 33.43
C LEU A 228 -29.30 -17.68 33.89
N TYR A 229 -29.84 -17.02 34.93
CA TYR A 229 -29.21 -15.85 35.56
C TYR A 229 -27.81 -16.20 36.05
N ARG A 230 -27.65 -17.28 36.83
CA ARG A 230 -26.33 -17.69 37.34
C ARG A 230 -25.38 -18.05 36.20
N MET A 231 -25.85 -18.74 35.17
CA MET A 231 -25.05 -19.10 33.99
C MET A 231 -24.54 -17.85 33.24
N ARG A 232 -25.42 -16.88 32.97
CA ARG A 232 -25.06 -15.62 32.29
C ARG A 232 -24.19 -14.72 33.15
N LYS A 233 -24.51 -14.62 34.44
CA LYS A 233 -23.72 -13.84 35.42
C LYS A 233 -22.31 -14.38 35.58
N ALA A 234 -22.13 -15.70 35.46
CA ALA A 234 -20.83 -16.36 35.43
C ALA A 234 -20.13 -16.30 34.05
N GLY A 235 -20.83 -15.89 32.99
CA GLY A 235 -20.32 -15.88 31.62
C GLY A 235 -20.16 -17.27 30.99
N LEU A 236 -20.99 -18.24 31.39
CA LEU A 236 -20.84 -19.66 31.03
C LEU A 236 -21.92 -20.17 30.05
N ASP A 237 -23.00 -19.42 29.84
CA ASP A 237 -24.17 -19.82 29.04
C ASP A 237 -23.82 -20.17 27.59
N LYS A 238 -22.70 -19.66 27.06
CA LYS A 238 -22.27 -19.90 25.68
C LYS A 238 -21.31 -21.09 25.50
N ASN A 239 -20.92 -21.75 26.58
CA ASN A 239 -19.84 -22.74 26.58
C ASN A 239 -20.21 -24.03 27.32
N VAL A 240 -21.50 -24.32 27.42
CA VAL A 240 -22.01 -25.52 28.11
C VAL A 240 -21.75 -26.73 27.24
N ARG A 241 -20.99 -27.72 27.72
CA ARG A 241 -20.70 -28.94 26.97
C ARG A 241 -21.83 -29.97 27.05
N GLY A 242 -22.48 -30.05 28.21
CA GLY A 242 -23.61 -30.95 28.41
C GLY A 242 -24.49 -30.58 29.60
N LEU A 243 -25.75 -31.02 29.53
CA LEU A 243 -26.75 -30.85 30.58
C LEU A 243 -27.25 -32.21 31.05
N PHE A 244 -27.37 -32.36 32.37
CA PHE A 244 -27.88 -33.56 33.02
C PHE A 244 -29.27 -33.28 33.61
N TRP A 245 -30.25 -34.09 33.22
CA TRP A 245 -31.63 -34.01 33.66
C TRP A 245 -32.00 -35.25 34.47
N PHE A 246 -32.45 -35.06 35.71
CA PHE A 246 -33.00 -36.13 36.54
C PHE A 246 -34.30 -35.67 37.20
N GLN A 247 -35.42 -35.94 36.52
CA GLN A 247 -36.77 -35.60 36.96
C GLN A 247 -37.80 -36.45 36.23
N GLY A 248 -38.93 -36.67 36.88
CA GLY A 248 -40.12 -37.34 36.34
C GLY A 248 -40.99 -37.93 37.44
N GLU A 249 -40.46 -38.05 38.66
CA GLU A 249 -41.16 -38.57 39.82
C GLU A 249 -42.41 -37.76 40.14
N SER A 250 -42.31 -36.42 40.19
CA SER A 250 -43.47 -35.55 40.42
C SER A 250 -44.48 -35.52 39.26
N ASP A 251 -44.11 -36.03 38.08
CA ASP A 251 -45.01 -36.20 36.94
C ASP A 251 -45.50 -37.65 36.81
N GLY A 252 -45.18 -38.55 37.74
CA GLY A 252 -45.41 -40.00 37.65
C GLY A 252 -46.73 -40.44 36.98
N PRO A 253 -47.90 -39.90 37.37
CA PRO A 253 -49.19 -40.26 36.77
C PRO A 253 -49.53 -39.54 35.44
N LYS A 254 -48.64 -38.69 34.91
CA LYS A 254 -48.87 -37.79 33.76
C LYS A 254 -47.80 -37.92 32.65
N PRO A 255 -47.54 -39.13 32.12
CA PRO A 255 -46.47 -39.38 31.15
C PRO A 255 -46.56 -38.53 29.86
N TYR A 256 -47.76 -38.37 29.30
CA TYR A 256 -47.94 -37.60 28.05
C TYR A 256 -47.74 -36.09 28.22
N LEU A 257 -48.12 -35.56 29.39
CA LEU A 257 -47.85 -34.16 29.73
C LEU A 257 -46.35 -33.95 29.91
N HIS A 258 -45.67 -34.91 30.54
CA HIS A 258 -44.21 -34.88 30.68
C HIS A 258 -43.50 -34.90 29.32
N ASP A 259 -43.90 -35.78 28.39
CA ASP A 259 -43.38 -35.79 27.00
C ASP A 259 -43.49 -34.42 26.34
N SER A 260 -44.68 -33.84 26.35
CA SER A 260 -44.97 -32.57 25.69
C SER A 260 -44.15 -31.41 26.27
N LEU A 261 -44.11 -31.30 27.60
CA LEU A 261 -43.43 -30.21 28.29
C LEU A 261 -41.90 -30.37 28.29
N PHE A 262 -41.38 -31.60 28.38
CA PHE A 262 -39.95 -31.85 28.28
C PHE A 262 -39.41 -31.45 26.91
N ARG A 263 -40.15 -31.69 25.82
CA ARG A 263 -39.75 -31.26 24.46
C ARG A 263 -39.64 -29.75 24.33
N ILE A 264 -40.56 -29.00 24.95
CA ILE A 264 -40.50 -27.53 25.00
C ILE A 264 -39.25 -27.09 25.78
N LEU A 265 -39.04 -27.68 26.97
CA LEU A 265 -37.89 -27.38 27.81
C LEU A 265 -36.55 -27.70 27.11
N TYR A 266 -36.49 -28.80 26.38
CA TYR A 266 -35.33 -29.20 25.59
C TYR A 266 -34.97 -28.18 24.49
N ALA A 267 -36.00 -27.67 23.79
CA ALA A 267 -35.83 -26.61 22.81
C ALA A 267 -35.36 -25.30 23.46
N ASP A 268 -35.87 -24.98 24.65
CA ASP A 268 -35.46 -23.81 25.43
C ASP A 268 -33.98 -23.87 25.82
N TRP A 269 -33.51 -25.01 26.29
CA TRP A 269 -32.09 -25.21 26.58
C TRP A 269 -31.21 -24.97 25.36
N THR A 270 -31.60 -25.50 24.20
CA THR A 270 -30.85 -25.29 22.95
C THR A 270 -30.83 -23.82 22.53
N ARG A 271 -31.89 -23.08 22.88
CA ARG A 271 -31.99 -21.65 22.61
C ARG A 271 -31.05 -20.84 23.50
N ASP A 272 -31.08 -21.03 24.81
CA ASP A 272 -30.34 -20.17 25.75
C ASP A 272 -28.92 -20.65 26.05
N TYR A 273 -28.66 -21.97 26.03
CA TYR A 273 -27.33 -22.53 26.28
C TYR A 273 -26.66 -22.91 24.96
N LYS A 274 -25.56 -22.22 24.62
CA LYS A 274 -24.78 -22.50 23.41
C LYS A 274 -23.60 -23.44 23.73
N GLY A 275 -23.11 -24.10 22.68
CA GLY A 275 -21.98 -25.04 22.78
C GLY A 275 -22.36 -26.45 23.19
N MET A 276 -23.65 -26.73 23.43
CA MET A 276 -24.12 -28.02 23.95
C MET A 276 -23.95 -29.15 22.94
N GLU A 277 -23.10 -30.10 23.32
CA GLU A 277 -22.74 -31.26 22.49
C GLU A 277 -23.67 -32.43 22.75
N LEU A 278 -23.99 -32.71 24.03
CA LEU A 278 -24.84 -33.83 24.41
C LEU A 278 -25.58 -33.60 25.74
N ASN A 279 -26.84 -34.03 25.79
CA ASN A 279 -27.69 -34.03 26.97
C ASN A 279 -27.88 -35.44 27.51
N TYR A 280 -27.99 -35.55 28.83
CA TYR A 280 -28.09 -36.81 29.54
C TYR A 280 -29.33 -36.81 30.42
N LEU A 281 -30.24 -37.76 30.20
CA LEU A 281 -31.45 -37.92 30.98
C LEU A 281 -31.35 -39.20 31.80
N VAL A 282 -31.51 -39.10 33.11
CA VAL A 282 -31.64 -40.28 33.97
C VAL A 282 -33.11 -40.68 34.03
N GLN A 283 -33.43 -41.86 33.51
CA GLN A 283 -34.78 -42.42 33.54
C GLN A 283 -35.17 -42.71 34.99
N VAL A 284 -36.34 -42.22 35.41
CA VAL A 284 -36.86 -42.44 36.76
C VAL A 284 -37.20 -43.91 36.99
N ARG A 285 -37.23 -44.32 38.25
CA ARG A 285 -37.56 -45.69 38.66
C ARG A 285 -39.07 -45.90 38.79
N GLY A 286 -39.52 -47.12 38.50
CA GLY A 286 -40.91 -47.53 38.71
C GLY A 286 -41.31 -47.57 40.19
N TYR A 287 -42.53 -47.11 40.48
CA TYR A 287 -43.14 -47.03 41.82
C TYR A 287 -42.24 -46.41 42.91
N GLY A 288 -41.30 -45.54 42.52
CA GLY A 288 -40.63 -44.66 43.46
C GLY A 288 -41.58 -43.59 44.01
N CYS A 289 -41.04 -42.56 44.67
CA CYS A 289 -41.85 -41.41 45.05
C CYS A 289 -42.57 -40.78 43.84
N GLY A 290 -43.80 -40.32 44.05
CA GLY A 290 -44.67 -39.83 42.97
C GLY A 290 -45.26 -40.93 42.06
N ASN A 291 -44.95 -42.19 42.34
CA ASN A 291 -45.50 -43.37 41.69
C ASN A 291 -45.38 -43.42 40.15
N PRO A 292 -44.17 -43.28 39.55
CA PRO A 292 -44.01 -43.40 38.10
C PRO A 292 -44.37 -44.79 37.61
N GLY A 293 -45.35 -44.85 36.72
CA GLY A 293 -45.75 -46.09 36.04
C GLY A 293 -44.86 -46.42 34.84
N PRO A 294 -45.00 -47.63 34.27
CA PRO A 294 -44.20 -48.08 33.12
C PRO A 294 -44.35 -47.17 31.90
N GLU A 295 -45.48 -46.47 31.73
CA GLU A 295 -45.70 -45.46 30.69
C GLU A 295 -44.73 -44.28 30.79
N MET A 296 -44.43 -43.79 32.00
CA MET A 296 -43.49 -42.68 32.21
C MET A 296 -42.08 -43.07 31.80
N MET A 297 -41.64 -44.26 32.22
CA MET A 297 -40.34 -44.80 31.82
C MET A 297 -40.26 -44.95 30.31
N GLU A 298 -41.30 -45.46 29.65
CA GLU A 298 -41.31 -45.61 28.19
C GLU A 298 -41.24 -44.25 27.47
N VAL A 299 -41.94 -43.22 27.96
CA VAL A 299 -41.78 -41.84 27.45
C VAL A 299 -40.31 -41.40 27.54
N GLN A 300 -39.70 -41.56 28.71
CA GLN A 300 -38.31 -41.13 28.93
C GLN A 300 -37.30 -41.94 28.10
N ARG A 301 -37.52 -43.25 27.95
CA ARG A 301 -36.72 -44.13 27.09
C ARG A 301 -36.72 -43.66 25.65
N ARG A 302 -37.87 -43.19 25.16
CA ARG A 302 -38.05 -42.81 23.76
C ARG A 302 -37.36 -41.50 23.37
N PHE A 303 -36.95 -40.68 24.35
CA PHE A 303 -36.31 -39.40 24.06
C PHE A 303 -34.99 -39.54 23.29
N GLU A 304 -34.16 -40.55 23.58
CA GLU A 304 -32.89 -40.75 22.86
C GLU A 304 -33.06 -41.03 21.36
N PHE A 305 -34.24 -41.51 20.94
CA PHE A 305 -34.54 -41.79 19.53
C PHE A 305 -35.27 -40.65 18.82
N THR A 306 -35.92 -39.76 19.59
CA THR A 306 -36.79 -38.72 19.06
C THR A 306 -36.23 -37.31 19.24
N LEU A 307 -35.19 -37.15 20.07
CA LEU A 307 -34.50 -35.89 20.31
C LEU A 307 -33.03 -36.03 19.97
N THR A 308 -32.55 -35.22 19.01
CA THR A 308 -31.14 -35.19 18.62
C THR A 308 -30.26 -34.76 19.78
N LYS A 309 -29.10 -35.37 19.98
CA LYS A 309 -28.14 -35.05 21.06
C LYS A 309 -28.66 -35.31 22.48
N LEU A 310 -29.43 -36.38 22.69
CA LEU A 310 -29.82 -36.84 24.02
C LEU A 310 -29.48 -38.32 24.23
N LYS A 311 -29.00 -38.68 25.43
CA LYS A 311 -28.78 -40.05 25.89
C LYS A 311 -29.61 -40.34 27.13
N VAL A 312 -30.20 -41.53 27.18
CA VAL A 312 -30.92 -42.02 28.37
C VAL A 312 -29.98 -42.88 29.21
N ILE A 313 -30.02 -42.65 30.51
CA ILE A 313 -29.29 -43.37 31.55
C ILE A 313 -30.31 -44.10 32.41
N SER A 314 -29.98 -45.32 32.81
CA SER A 314 -30.87 -46.08 33.68
C SER A 314 -30.59 -45.75 35.16
N SER A 315 -31.64 -45.57 35.95
CA SER A 315 -31.56 -45.57 37.41
C SER A 315 -31.70 -46.99 38.01
N ASN A 316 -31.97 -48.00 37.17
CA ASN A 316 -31.93 -49.40 37.58
C ASN A 316 -30.46 -49.83 37.80
N GLY A 317 -30.22 -50.78 38.71
CA GLY A 317 -28.88 -51.16 39.14
C GLY A 317 -28.36 -50.40 40.36
N LEU A 318 -28.99 -49.27 40.71
CA LEU A 318 -28.65 -48.47 41.89
C LEU A 318 -29.41 -48.99 43.13
N ASN A 319 -28.87 -50.01 43.82
CA ASN A 319 -29.55 -50.65 44.95
C ASN A 319 -29.49 -49.88 46.28
N GLY A 320 -28.61 -48.88 46.42
CA GLY A 320 -28.57 -48.05 47.62
C GLY A 320 -29.61 -46.93 47.55
N HIS A 321 -30.80 -47.12 48.13
CA HIS A 321 -31.86 -46.10 48.17
C HIS A 321 -32.92 -46.37 49.25
N ASP A 322 -33.70 -45.34 49.60
CA ASP A 322 -34.81 -45.40 50.57
C ASP A 322 -36.19 -45.67 49.95
N GLY A 323 -36.24 -45.78 48.62
CA GLY A 323 -37.48 -45.93 47.83
C GLY A 323 -37.85 -44.66 47.05
N CYS A 324 -37.24 -43.52 47.37
CA CYS A 324 -37.36 -42.27 46.61
C CYS A 324 -35.97 -41.73 46.21
N HIS A 325 -35.08 -41.57 47.20
CA HIS A 325 -33.75 -41.00 47.04
C HIS A 325 -32.68 -42.07 47.20
N TYR A 326 -31.53 -41.83 46.57
CA TYR A 326 -30.41 -42.77 46.56
C TYR A 326 -29.40 -42.45 47.64
N TYR A 327 -28.89 -43.49 48.30
CA TYR A 327 -27.76 -43.38 49.21
C TYR A 327 -26.45 -43.14 48.45
N PHE A 328 -25.39 -42.71 49.13
CA PHE A 328 -24.11 -42.50 48.47
C PHE A 328 -23.53 -43.82 47.92
N GLN A 329 -23.39 -44.83 48.77
CA GLN A 329 -22.89 -46.15 48.37
C GLN A 329 -23.95 -46.91 47.58
N ASN A 330 -23.56 -47.50 46.45
CA ASN A 330 -24.47 -48.22 45.53
C ASN A 330 -25.66 -47.40 44.99
N GLY A 331 -25.65 -46.08 45.19
CA GLY A 331 -26.62 -45.13 44.67
C GLY A 331 -25.91 -43.98 43.96
N TYR A 332 -25.96 -42.75 44.49
CA TYR A 332 -25.39 -41.56 43.83
C TYR A 332 -23.90 -41.68 43.52
N GLY A 333 -23.10 -42.31 44.37
CA GLY A 333 -21.68 -42.54 44.10
C GLY A 333 -21.44 -43.46 42.91
N LEU A 334 -22.31 -44.46 42.70
CA LEU A 334 -22.24 -45.34 41.54
C LEU A 334 -22.77 -44.64 40.27
N LEU A 335 -23.87 -43.90 40.38
CA LEU A 335 -24.42 -43.10 39.29
C LEU A 335 -23.39 -42.09 38.75
N GLY A 336 -22.69 -41.38 39.63
CA GLY A 336 -21.63 -40.45 39.23
C GLY A 336 -20.48 -41.11 38.46
N LYS A 337 -20.11 -42.35 38.82
CA LYS A 337 -19.11 -43.14 38.08
C LYS A 337 -19.60 -43.59 36.71
N GLN A 338 -20.86 -44.02 36.61
CA GLN A 338 -21.48 -44.43 35.35
C GLN A 338 -21.59 -43.23 34.38
N LEU A 339 -22.03 -42.08 34.89
CA LEU A 339 -22.06 -40.81 34.17
C LEU A 339 -20.66 -40.38 33.70
N ALA A 340 -19.65 -40.48 34.57
CA ALA A 340 -18.28 -40.15 34.18
C ALA A 340 -17.78 -41.03 33.03
N ALA A 341 -18.11 -42.33 33.02
CA ALA A 341 -17.73 -43.24 31.93
C ALA A 341 -18.40 -42.85 30.59
N LEU A 342 -19.69 -42.50 30.63
CA LEU A 342 -20.43 -42.01 29.47
C LEU A 342 -19.83 -40.72 28.93
N VAL A 343 -19.69 -39.70 29.79
CA VAL A 343 -19.15 -38.39 29.43
C VAL A 343 -17.71 -38.49 28.93
N SER A 344 -16.89 -39.36 29.53
CA SER A 344 -15.52 -39.64 29.06
C SER A 344 -15.49 -40.14 27.62
N ARG A 345 -16.39 -41.06 27.25
CA ARG A 345 -16.50 -41.56 25.87
C ARG A 345 -17.07 -40.50 24.93
N ASP A 346 -18.17 -39.88 25.33
CA ASP A 346 -19.00 -39.07 24.44
C ASP A 346 -18.41 -37.68 24.21
N LEU A 347 -17.88 -37.04 25.26
CA LEU A 347 -17.40 -35.65 25.22
C LEU A 347 -15.88 -35.53 25.28
N TYR A 348 -15.16 -36.52 25.80
CA TYR A 348 -13.69 -36.53 25.82
C TYR A 348 -13.08 -37.57 24.88
N HIS A 349 -13.92 -38.27 24.10
CA HIS A 349 -13.50 -39.25 23.09
C HIS A 349 -12.57 -40.34 23.62
N SER A 350 -12.75 -40.75 24.88
CA SER A 350 -11.93 -41.82 25.47
C SER A 350 -11.94 -43.10 24.63
N GLY A 351 -10.84 -43.85 24.69
CA GLY A 351 -10.65 -45.08 23.92
C GLY A 351 -11.58 -46.23 24.33
N ARG A 352 -12.20 -46.16 25.51
CA ARG A 352 -13.15 -47.18 25.98
C ARG A 352 -14.45 -47.09 25.18
N LYS A 353 -14.79 -48.15 24.42
CA LYS A 353 -15.98 -48.17 23.55
C LYS A 353 -17.10 -49.11 24.01
N THR A 354 -16.81 -50.14 24.81
CA THR A 354 -17.81 -51.15 25.20
C THR A 354 -18.13 -51.12 26.69
N ASN A 355 -19.30 -51.65 27.03
CA ASN A 355 -19.84 -51.81 28.39
C ASN A 355 -19.88 -50.46 29.14
N ILE A 356 -20.46 -49.45 28.50
CA ILE A 356 -20.63 -48.09 29.07
C ILE A 356 -22.10 -47.69 29.04
N ASP A 357 -22.77 -47.84 27.89
CA ASP A 357 -24.20 -47.54 27.79
C ASP A 357 -24.99 -48.45 28.73
N PRO A 358 -26.05 -47.94 29.39
CA PRO A 358 -27.00 -48.81 30.05
C PRO A 358 -27.56 -49.80 29.01
N PRO A 359 -27.71 -51.09 29.35
CA PRO A 359 -28.35 -52.04 28.45
C PRO A 359 -29.70 -51.49 27.99
N GLY A 360 -29.87 -51.35 26.69
CA GLY A 360 -31.12 -50.89 26.08
C GLY A 360 -31.50 -51.88 25.00
N ILE A 361 -32.79 -52.15 24.90
CA ILE A 361 -33.35 -53.08 23.93
C ILE A 361 -33.28 -52.54 22.50
N ASP A 362 -32.94 -53.43 21.58
CA ASP A 362 -33.01 -53.21 20.12
C ASP A 362 -34.27 -53.88 19.56
N ALA A 363 -34.45 -55.17 19.87
CA ALA A 363 -35.58 -55.96 19.43
C ALA A 363 -35.98 -56.99 20.49
N ILE A 364 -37.27 -57.34 20.51
CA ILE A 364 -37.84 -58.43 21.32
C ILE A 364 -38.54 -59.37 20.34
N TYR A 365 -38.18 -60.66 20.32
CA TYR A 365 -38.68 -61.57 19.30
C TYR A 365 -38.72 -63.05 19.76
N TRP A 366 -39.41 -63.89 19.00
CA TRP A 366 -39.50 -65.34 19.25
C TRP A 366 -38.20 -66.09 18.95
N ASN A 367 -37.75 -66.97 19.85
CA ASN A 367 -36.54 -67.78 19.61
C ASN A 367 -36.78 -68.93 18.61
N HIS A 368 -38.01 -69.45 18.59
CA HIS A 368 -38.41 -70.66 17.87
C HIS A 368 -39.87 -70.55 17.38
N ALA A 369 -40.24 -71.36 16.39
CA ALA A 369 -41.59 -71.38 15.82
C ALA A 369 -42.68 -71.86 16.79
N ASP A 370 -42.29 -72.54 17.88
CA ASP A 370 -43.19 -72.96 18.96
C ASP A 370 -43.54 -71.84 19.96
N ARG A 371 -42.88 -70.68 19.86
CA ARG A 371 -43.16 -69.46 20.63
C ARG A 371 -43.20 -69.65 22.15
N ASN A 372 -42.43 -70.60 22.69
CA ASN A 372 -42.28 -70.80 24.14
C ASN A 372 -41.08 -70.04 24.74
N GLN A 373 -40.31 -69.33 23.91
CA GLN A 373 -39.13 -68.57 24.33
C GLN A 373 -39.06 -67.20 23.66
N ILE A 374 -38.86 -66.16 24.47
CA ILE A 374 -38.66 -64.78 24.03
C ILE A 374 -37.19 -64.42 24.13
N VAL A 375 -36.64 -63.76 23.11
CA VAL A 375 -35.30 -63.19 23.10
C VAL A 375 -35.39 -61.67 23.09
N LEU A 376 -34.68 -61.02 24.01
CA LEU A 376 -34.45 -59.59 24.02
C LEU A 376 -33.01 -59.34 23.60
N GLN A 377 -32.84 -58.69 22.45
CA GLN A 377 -31.56 -58.29 21.92
C GLN A 377 -31.21 -56.89 22.42
N MET A 378 -30.04 -56.71 23.03
CA MET A 378 -29.56 -55.37 23.40
C MET A 378 -28.95 -54.64 22.18
N ARG A 379 -29.04 -53.32 22.18
CA ARG A 379 -28.55 -52.41 21.11
C ARG A 379 -27.06 -52.48 20.84
N GLN A 380 -26.26 -52.74 21.87
CA GLN A 380 -24.80 -52.80 21.73
C GLN A 380 -24.36 -54.26 21.54
N PRO A 381 -24.06 -54.71 20.30
CA PRO A 381 -23.74 -56.11 19.99
C PRO A 381 -22.48 -56.62 20.71
N ASN A 382 -21.54 -55.72 20.98
CA ASN A 382 -20.25 -56.02 21.59
C ASN A 382 -20.25 -55.86 23.13
N ASP A 383 -21.35 -55.41 23.72
CA ASP A 383 -21.45 -55.26 25.17
C ASP A 383 -21.85 -56.59 25.80
N SER A 384 -21.30 -56.87 26.98
CA SER A 384 -21.72 -58.01 27.78
C SER A 384 -22.72 -57.53 28.83
N ILE A 385 -23.81 -58.27 28.98
CA ILE A 385 -24.75 -58.07 30.08
C ILE A 385 -24.66 -59.23 31.07
N PHE A 386 -25.07 -58.96 32.30
CA PHE A 386 -25.09 -59.89 33.42
C PHE A 386 -26.44 -59.75 34.10
N ALA A 387 -26.90 -60.80 34.76
CA ALA A 387 -28.12 -60.75 35.53
C ALA A 387 -27.90 -61.31 36.93
N ASP A 388 -28.49 -60.65 37.91
CA ASP A 388 -28.58 -61.15 39.27
C ASP A 388 -29.62 -62.30 39.34
N ALA A 389 -29.50 -63.19 40.32
CA ALA A 389 -30.44 -64.30 40.47
C ALA A 389 -31.88 -63.79 40.72
N GLY A 390 -32.86 -64.29 39.95
CA GLY A 390 -34.26 -63.89 40.06
C GLY A 390 -34.68 -62.69 39.21
N PHE A 391 -33.81 -62.19 38.33
CA PHE A 391 -34.07 -61.01 37.49
C PHE A 391 -35.28 -61.16 36.58
N GLU A 392 -35.65 -62.38 36.20
CA GLU A 392 -36.78 -62.69 35.33
C GLU A 392 -38.12 -62.21 35.92
N LYS A 393 -38.21 -62.06 37.25
CA LYS A 393 -39.40 -61.57 37.96
C LYS A 393 -39.70 -60.10 37.70
N LEU A 394 -38.75 -59.35 37.14
CA LEU A 394 -38.92 -57.94 36.75
C LEU A 394 -39.56 -57.78 35.36
N PHE A 395 -39.78 -58.88 34.65
CA PHE A 395 -40.44 -58.90 33.36
C PHE A 395 -41.90 -59.31 33.50
N TYR A 396 -42.76 -58.63 32.75
CA TYR A 396 -44.20 -58.89 32.70
C TYR A 396 -44.61 -59.10 31.26
N VAL A 397 -45.33 -60.19 31.01
CA VAL A 397 -45.97 -60.46 29.71
C VAL A 397 -47.45 -60.10 29.79
N THR A 398 -47.97 -59.50 28.73
CA THR A 398 -49.39 -59.17 28.57
C THR A 398 -49.84 -59.52 27.16
N GLY A 399 -51.13 -59.84 26.98
CA GLY A 399 -51.72 -60.26 25.70
C GLY A 399 -52.49 -61.56 25.84
N ASP A 400 -51.80 -62.67 26.13
CA ASP A 400 -52.40 -63.96 26.45
C ASP A 400 -52.39 -64.19 27.97
N PRO A 401 -53.56 -64.32 28.63
CA PRO A 401 -53.64 -64.47 30.09
C PRO A 401 -53.10 -65.81 30.60
N ASN A 402 -52.93 -66.82 29.74
CA ASN A 402 -52.43 -68.14 30.12
C ASN A 402 -50.91 -68.28 29.98
N VAL A 403 -50.24 -67.23 29.50
CA VAL A 403 -48.79 -67.23 29.27
C VAL A 403 -48.08 -66.40 30.33
N PHE A 404 -47.08 -67.00 30.99
CA PHE A 404 -46.23 -66.35 31.99
C PHE A 404 -44.78 -66.83 31.89
N ILE A 405 -43.86 -66.05 32.45
CA ILE A 405 -42.42 -66.31 32.43
C ILE A 405 -42.06 -67.31 33.53
N LEU A 406 -41.37 -68.39 33.18
CA LEU A 406 -40.88 -69.42 34.11
C LEU A 406 -39.46 -69.14 34.60
N SER A 407 -38.58 -68.74 33.69
CA SER A 407 -37.15 -68.54 33.98
C SER A 407 -36.52 -67.63 32.93
N GLY A 408 -35.35 -67.08 33.26
CA GLY A 408 -34.55 -66.30 32.33
C GLY A 408 -33.08 -66.71 32.34
N ASN A 409 -32.40 -66.55 31.22
CA ASN A 409 -30.94 -66.67 31.14
C ASN A 409 -30.34 -65.52 30.30
N ILE A 410 -29.02 -65.36 30.40
CA ILE A 410 -28.26 -64.38 29.63
C ILE A 410 -27.31 -65.13 28.70
N THR A 411 -27.30 -64.76 27.43
CA THR A 411 -26.32 -65.23 26.45
C THR A 411 -25.70 -64.04 25.74
N LYS A 412 -24.43 -63.73 26.03
CA LYS A 412 -23.69 -62.56 25.53
C LYS A 412 -24.41 -61.23 25.86
N ASN A 413 -25.16 -60.71 24.89
CA ASN A 413 -25.88 -59.44 24.97
C ASN A 413 -27.39 -59.63 24.76
N LYS A 414 -27.87 -60.86 24.97
CA LYS A 414 -29.28 -61.25 24.87
C LYS A 414 -29.80 -61.71 26.22
N VAL A 415 -31.05 -61.36 26.52
CA VAL A 415 -31.85 -61.99 27.57
C VAL A 415 -32.77 -63.00 26.90
N ILE A 416 -32.80 -64.24 27.38
CA ILE A 416 -33.74 -65.27 26.90
C ILE A 416 -34.69 -65.60 28.04
N LEU A 417 -35.99 -65.48 27.81
CA LEU A 417 -37.05 -65.76 28.77
C LEU A 417 -37.82 -67.00 28.31
N ASN A 418 -37.91 -68.01 29.18
CA ASN A 418 -38.72 -69.20 28.95
C ASN A 418 -40.14 -68.97 29.45
N LEU A 419 -41.12 -69.36 28.64
CA LEU A 419 -42.53 -69.28 28.95
C LEU A 419 -43.08 -70.65 29.36
N ASN A 420 -44.19 -70.67 30.09
CA ASN A 420 -44.88 -71.92 30.45
C ASN A 420 -45.45 -72.65 29.23
N GLN A 421 -45.86 -71.92 28.21
CA GLN A 421 -46.39 -72.45 26.95
C GLN A 421 -46.25 -71.44 25.81
N GLY A 422 -46.37 -71.92 24.57
CA GLY A 422 -46.43 -71.06 23.39
C GLY A 422 -47.82 -70.48 23.13
N THR A 423 -47.90 -69.40 22.36
CA THR A 423 -49.18 -68.78 21.95
C THR A 423 -49.15 -68.18 20.55
N CYS A 424 -50.31 -68.19 19.88
CA CYS A 424 -50.53 -67.48 18.62
C CYS A 424 -51.03 -66.04 18.82
N LEU A 425 -51.47 -65.68 20.03
CA LEU A 425 -51.93 -64.32 20.35
C LEU A 425 -50.76 -63.35 20.42
N PRO A 426 -50.95 -62.06 20.06
CA PRO A 426 -49.92 -61.05 20.23
C PRO A 426 -49.52 -60.90 21.70
N LEU A 427 -48.22 -61.00 21.98
CA LEU A 427 -47.66 -60.74 23.30
C LEU A 427 -46.86 -59.45 23.33
N TYR A 428 -46.89 -58.80 24.50
CA TYR A 428 -46.17 -57.57 24.80
C TYR A 428 -45.38 -57.77 26.09
N LEU A 429 -44.13 -57.36 26.06
CA LEU A 429 -43.21 -57.44 27.19
C LEU A 429 -43.01 -56.06 27.81
N THR A 430 -43.04 -56.02 29.13
CA THR A 430 -42.68 -54.87 29.95
C THR A 430 -41.52 -55.27 30.87
N TYR A 431 -40.53 -54.40 31.02
CA TYR A 431 -39.49 -54.53 32.04
C TYR A 431 -39.51 -53.29 32.92
N MET A 432 -39.67 -53.50 34.22
CA MET A 432 -39.83 -52.40 35.16
C MET A 432 -39.11 -52.70 36.47
N GLY A 433 -38.28 -51.76 36.90
CA GLY A 433 -37.71 -51.79 38.24
C GLY A 433 -38.75 -51.45 39.30
N GLN A 434 -38.87 -52.32 40.29
CA GLN A 434 -39.68 -52.10 41.50
C GLN A 434 -38.85 -51.34 42.57
N PRO A 435 -39.49 -50.75 43.59
CA PRO A 435 -38.80 -50.16 44.72
C PRO A 435 -38.03 -51.24 45.50
N LEU A 436 -37.16 -50.78 46.40
CA LEU A 436 -36.15 -51.57 47.12
C LEU A 436 -35.06 -52.21 46.23
N SER A 437 -34.18 -52.98 46.86
CA SER A 437 -33.12 -53.72 46.18
C SER A 437 -33.70 -54.82 45.30
N GLN A 438 -33.33 -54.85 44.03
CA GLN A 438 -33.85 -55.81 43.05
C GLN A 438 -32.72 -56.58 42.35
N PRO A 439 -33.01 -57.77 41.78
CA PRO A 439 -32.08 -58.51 40.94
C PRO A 439 -32.07 -57.93 39.51
N TRP A 440 -31.01 -57.24 39.11
CA TRP A 440 -30.99 -56.49 37.86
C TRP A 440 -30.34 -57.24 36.70
N VAL A 441 -30.78 -56.94 35.49
CA VAL A 441 -29.94 -57.07 34.29
C VAL A 441 -29.05 -55.82 34.21
N LYS A 442 -27.73 -55.98 34.15
CA LYS A 442 -26.76 -54.89 34.19
C LYS A 442 -25.56 -55.13 33.29
N ASN A 443 -24.87 -54.06 32.90
CA ASN A 443 -23.58 -54.15 32.22
C ASN A 443 -22.40 -54.26 33.23
N LYS A 444 -21.16 -54.31 32.74
CA LYS A 444 -19.95 -54.41 33.57
C LYS A 444 -19.73 -53.25 34.57
N ILE A 445 -20.33 -52.08 34.35
CA ILE A 445 -20.22 -50.93 35.28
C ILE A 445 -21.42 -50.82 36.22
N GLY A 446 -22.28 -51.85 36.23
CA GLY A 446 -23.47 -51.90 37.06
C GLY A 446 -24.62 -51.01 36.59
N ALA A 447 -24.57 -50.47 35.36
CA ALA A 447 -25.71 -49.73 34.81
C ALA A 447 -26.80 -50.75 34.42
N GLY A 448 -27.99 -50.60 34.98
CA GLY A 448 -29.09 -51.53 34.76
C GLY A 448 -29.77 -51.36 33.41
N LEU A 449 -30.48 -52.40 32.97
CA LEU A 449 -31.34 -52.37 31.80
C LEU A 449 -32.33 -51.20 31.92
N VAL A 450 -32.48 -50.45 30.83
CA VAL A 450 -33.44 -49.34 30.75
C VAL A 450 -34.86 -49.92 30.76
N SER A 451 -35.73 -49.38 31.61
CA SER A 451 -37.13 -49.80 31.70
C SER A 451 -37.89 -49.49 30.42
N PHE A 452 -38.82 -50.37 30.04
CA PHE A 452 -39.65 -50.23 28.84
C PHE A 452 -41.05 -50.82 29.07
N ASN A 453 -42.05 -50.31 28.34
CA ASN A 453 -43.45 -50.71 28.52
C ASN A 453 -44.09 -51.26 27.25
N LYS A 454 -44.76 -52.41 27.36
CA LYS A 454 -45.64 -53.00 26.34
C LYS A 454 -45.01 -53.06 24.96
N ILE A 455 -43.76 -53.50 24.87
CA ILE A 455 -43.09 -53.69 23.59
C ILE A 455 -43.49 -55.05 23.03
N ARG A 456 -44.05 -55.01 21.82
CA ARG A 456 -44.55 -56.21 21.15
C ARG A 456 -43.42 -57.20 20.92
N VAL A 457 -43.66 -58.46 21.26
CA VAL A 457 -42.79 -59.57 20.87
C VAL A 457 -42.99 -59.80 19.38
N LEU A 458 -41.95 -59.51 18.60
CA LEU A 458 -41.95 -59.67 17.16
C LEU A 458 -41.73 -61.13 16.78
N ASN A 459 -42.12 -61.48 15.56
CA ASN A 459 -41.85 -62.82 15.06
C ASN A 459 -40.38 -63.06 14.75
N GLN A 460 -39.68 -61.99 14.38
CA GLN A 460 -38.25 -61.98 14.16
C GLN A 460 -37.73 -60.55 14.35
N PRO A 461 -36.42 -60.35 14.61
CA PRO A 461 -35.82 -59.04 14.80
C PRO A 461 -35.59 -58.36 13.45
N GLN A 462 -36.67 -58.03 12.76
CA GLN A 462 -36.61 -57.41 11.45
C GLN A 462 -37.06 -55.96 11.50
N GLN A 463 -36.34 -55.11 10.76
CA GLN A 463 -36.72 -53.74 10.52
C GLN A 463 -37.93 -53.67 9.57
N ASN A 464 -38.91 -52.83 9.91
CA ASN A 464 -40.07 -52.56 9.03
C ASN A 464 -39.68 -51.77 7.77
N SER A 465 -38.54 -51.10 7.79
CA SER A 465 -38.04 -50.30 6.68
C SER A 465 -36.52 -50.39 6.61
N TYR A 466 -36.00 -50.49 5.40
CA TYR A 466 -34.58 -50.41 5.10
C TYR A 466 -34.32 -49.12 4.31
N TYR A 467 -33.19 -48.48 4.58
CA TYR A 467 -32.77 -47.26 3.91
C TYR A 467 -31.35 -47.45 3.38
N GLY A 468 -31.05 -46.91 2.22
CA GLY A 468 -29.69 -46.96 1.68
C GLY A 468 -29.50 -46.11 0.43
N CYS A 469 -28.30 -46.17 -0.13
CA CYS A 469 -27.87 -45.31 -1.22
C CYS A 469 -28.29 -45.88 -2.58
N ALA A 470 -28.49 -45.01 -3.56
CA ALA A 470 -28.74 -45.45 -4.93
C ALA A 470 -27.62 -46.38 -5.43
N GLY A 471 -27.98 -47.55 -5.96
CA GLY A 471 -27.07 -48.60 -6.42
C GLY A 471 -26.51 -49.51 -5.31
N GLU A 472 -26.80 -49.23 -4.03
CA GLU A 472 -26.36 -50.07 -2.91
C GLU A 472 -27.09 -51.41 -2.89
N ASN A 473 -26.36 -52.50 -2.62
CA ASN A 473 -26.94 -53.83 -2.41
C ASN A 473 -27.20 -54.08 -0.92
N LEU A 474 -28.46 -53.95 -0.49
CA LEU A 474 -28.89 -54.22 0.88
C LEU A 474 -29.29 -55.68 1.07
N GLN A 475 -28.86 -56.27 2.19
CA GLN A 475 -29.39 -57.53 2.69
C GLN A 475 -30.61 -57.25 3.56
N LEU A 476 -31.80 -57.56 3.05
CA LEU A 476 -33.07 -57.48 3.78
C LEU A 476 -33.30 -58.76 4.57
N GLY A 477 -34.00 -58.66 5.70
CA GLY A 477 -34.35 -59.78 6.57
C GLY A 477 -33.40 -59.99 7.74
N SER A 478 -33.67 -61.04 8.51
CA SER A 478 -32.88 -61.45 9.69
C SER A 478 -32.50 -62.92 9.58
N ASP A 479 -31.67 -63.41 10.52
CA ASP A 479 -31.32 -64.84 10.57
C ASP A 479 -32.57 -65.72 10.71
N SER A 480 -32.51 -66.91 10.11
CA SER A 480 -33.63 -67.86 10.13
C SER A 480 -33.88 -68.35 11.56
N ILE A 481 -35.16 -68.36 11.95
CA ILE A 481 -35.64 -68.96 13.19
C ILE A 481 -35.99 -70.41 12.92
N ALA A 482 -35.53 -71.31 13.79
CA ALA A 482 -35.79 -72.73 13.65
C ALA A 482 -37.31 -73.01 13.66
N GLY A 483 -37.78 -73.76 12.65
CA GLY A 483 -39.19 -74.12 12.47
C GLY A 483 -40.03 -73.11 11.66
N CYS A 484 -39.45 -71.98 11.23
CA CYS A 484 -40.13 -70.98 10.38
C CYS A 484 -39.81 -71.18 8.88
N LEU A 485 -40.77 -70.86 8.02
CA LEU A 485 -40.62 -70.74 6.57
C LEU A 485 -40.86 -69.30 6.14
N TYR A 486 -40.12 -68.83 5.14
CA TYR A 486 -40.11 -67.42 4.71
C TYR A 486 -40.57 -67.27 3.27
N LYS A 487 -41.36 -66.24 3.00
CA LYS A 487 -41.74 -65.84 1.65
C LYS A 487 -41.79 -64.32 1.53
N TRP A 488 -40.90 -63.75 0.74
CA TRP A 488 -40.91 -62.36 0.36
C TRP A 488 -41.57 -62.19 -1.00
N ARG A 489 -42.43 -61.18 -1.15
CA ARG A 489 -43.03 -60.77 -2.41
C ARG A 489 -42.74 -59.30 -2.66
N ARG A 490 -41.91 -59.00 -3.65
CA ARG A 490 -41.62 -57.61 -4.06
C ARG A 490 -42.84 -57.02 -4.74
N LYS A 491 -43.37 -55.90 -4.25
CA LYS A 491 -44.65 -55.36 -4.73
C LYS A 491 -44.58 -54.70 -6.11
N SER A 492 -43.40 -54.25 -6.53
CA SER A 492 -43.23 -53.59 -7.84
C SER A 492 -43.39 -54.54 -9.03
N ASP A 493 -43.01 -55.81 -8.88
CA ASP A 493 -42.99 -56.80 -9.97
C ASP A 493 -43.47 -58.21 -9.55
N ASN A 494 -43.99 -58.35 -8.33
CA ASN A 494 -44.43 -59.61 -7.73
C ASN A 494 -43.36 -60.71 -7.63
N LYS A 495 -42.06 -60.38 -7.72
CA LYS A 495 -40.98 -61.37 -7.59
C LYS A 495 -40.97 -62.00 -6.20
N ILE A 496 -40.83 -63.33 -6.15
CA ILE A 496 -40.86 -64.13 -4.92
C ILE A 496 -39.45 -64.57 -4.51
N PHE A 497 -39.19 -64.57 -3.21
CA PHE A 497 -37.97 -65.11 -2.59
C PHE A 497 -38.35 -65.93 -1.35
N THR A 498 -37.64 -67.04 -1.10
CA THR A 498 -38.01 -68.00 -0.04
C THR A 498 -37.01 -68.10 1.11
N SER A 499 -35.93 -67.33 1.05
CA SER A 499 -34.91 -67.26 2.10
C SER A 499 -35.31 -66.29 3.22
N ALA A 500 -34.82 -66.52 4.43
CA ALA A 500 -34.99 -65.60 5.57
C ALA A 500 -34.37 -64.22 5.29
N LYS A 501 -33.26 -64.20 4.55
CA LYS A 501 -32.60 -63.00 4.05
C LYS A 501 -32.59 -62.96 2.53
N ILE A 502 -32.74 -61.76 1.97
CA ILE A 502 -32.72 -61.52 0.51
C ILE A 502 -31.84 -60.31 0.19
N ASN A 503 -31.25 -60.28 -1.00
CA ASN A 503 -30.45 -59.14 -1.46
C ASN A 503 -31.30 -58.23 -2.36
N HIS A 504 -31.15 -56.92 -2.19
CA HIS A 504 -31.85 -55.91 -2.97
C HIS A 504 -30.93 -54.75 -3.34
N ILE A 505 -30.85 -54.45 -4.64
CA ILE A 505 -30.18 -53.25 -5.15
C ILE A 505 -31.17 -52.08 -5.11
N ILE A 506 -30.84 -51.02 -4.38
CA ILE A 506 -31.67 -49.82 -4.27
C ILE A 506 -31.61 -49.03 -5.57
N ASN A 507 -32.73 -48.99 -6.29
CA ASN A 507 -32.90 -48.20 -7.52
C ASN A 507 -34.19 -47.35 -7.46
N GLY A 508 -34.56 -46.90 -6.26
CA GLY A 508 -35.78 -46.17 -5.97
C GLY A 508 -36.49 -46.72 -4.74
N ASN A 509 -37.61 -46.07 -4.38
CA ASN A 509 -38.45 -46.51 -3.26
C ASN A 509 -39.33 -47.69 -3.66
N GLY A 510 -39.55 -48.63 -2.74
CA GLY A 510 -40.39 -49.80 -2.96
C GLY A 510 -40.76 -50.52 -1.67
N TYR A 511 -41.55 -51.58 -1.79
CA TYR A 511 -41.98 -52.38 -0.64
C TYR A 511 -41.98 -53.87 -0.97
N TYR A 512 -41.71 -54.67 0.06
CA TYR A 512 -41.90 -56.11 0.07
C TYR A 512 -43.00 -56.48 1.03
N GLU A 513 -43.72 -57.55 0.71
CA GLU A 513 -44.53 -58.27 1.68
C GLU A 513 -43.74 -59.49 2.14
N LEU A 514 -43.49 -59.60 3.44
CA LEU A 514 -42.88 -60.79 4.04
C LEU A 514 -43.94 -61.60 4.78
N ILE A 515 -44.04 -62.87 4.40
CA ILE A 515 -44.89 -63.87 5.04
C ILE A 515 -43.98 -64.87 5.77
N ILE A 516 -44.24 -65.08 7.06
CA ILE A 516 -43.56 -66.07 7.90
C ILE A 516 -44.58 -67.14 8.30
N GLN A 517 -44.35 -68.39 7.91
CA GLN A 517 -45.22 -69.52 8.21
C GLN A 517 -44.58 -70.43 9.26
N TYR A 518 -45.38 -70.95 10.20
CA TYR A 518 -44.91 -71.74 11.35
C TYR A 518 -45.26 -73.22 11.18
N LYS A 519 -44.30 -74.12 11.41
CA LYS A 519 -44.50 -75.56 11.16
C LYS A 519 -45.26 -76.32 12.25
N THR A 520 -45.26 -75.85 13.51
CA THR A 520 -45.47 -76.76 14.66
C THR A 520 -46.65 -76.44 15.58
N ASN A 521 -47.28 -75.25 15.54
CA ASN A 521 -48.17 -74.81 16.62
C ASN A 521 -49.61 -74.40 16.21
N GLY A 522 -50.07 -74.73 15.01
CA GLY A 522 -51.41 -74.30 14.55
C GLY A 522 -51.55 -72.78 14.31
N CYS A 523 -50.53 -71.97 14.59
CA CYS A 523 -50.45 -70.58 14.15
C CYS A 523 -50.23 -70.59 12.62
N ASN A 524 -51.11 -69.93 11.86
CA ASN A 524 -51.08 -69.92 10.39
C ASN A 524 -49.76 -69.31 9.85
N SER A 525 -49.76 -67.99 9.68
CA SER A 525 -48.65 -67.22 9.13
C SER A 525 -48.82 -65.77 9.55
N ASP A 526 -47.72 -65.06 9.74
CA ASP A 526 -47.74 -63.62 9.90
C ASP A 526 -47.24 -62.94 8.64
N THR A 527 -47.93 -61.87 8.25
CA THR A 527 -47.58 -61.06 7.09
C THR A 527 -47.23 -59.66 7.57
N THR A 528 -46.08 -59.14 7.12
CA THR A 528 -45.67 -57.75 7.36
C THR A 528 -45.23 -57.09 6.06
N GLN A 529 -45.39 -55.77 5.99
CA GLN A 529 -44.86 -54.96 4.89
C GLN A 529 -43.52 -54.37 5.29
N ILE A 530 -42.57 -54.44 4.38
CA ILE A 530 -41.21 -53.98 4.54
C ILE A 530 -40.92 -52.91 3.50
N GLY A 531 -40.71 -51.68 3.94
CA GLY A 531 -40.29 -50.59 3.06
C GLY A 531 -38.81 -50.67 2.70
N VAL A 532 -38.48 -50.27 1.49
CA VAL A 532 -37.11 -49.98 1.08
C VAL A 532 -37.08 -48.60 0.46
N TYR A 533 -36.29 -47.71 1.04
CA TYR A 533 -36.25 -46.31 0.64
C TYR A 533 -34.83 -45.91 0.24
N GLN A 534 -34.75 -45.22 -0.89
CA GLN A 534 -33.53 -44.58 -1.34
C GLN A 534 -33.30 -43.28 -0.55
N ASP A 535 -32.03 -42.97 -0.26
CA ASP A 535 -31.64 -41.66 0.23
C ASP A 535 -32.05 -40.56 -0.77
N ASN A 536 -32.91 -39.66 -0.30
CA ASN A 536 -33.44 -38.54 -1.09
C ASN A 536 -32.69 -37.23 -0.81
N THR A 537 -31.49 -37.30 -0.20
CA THR A 537 -30.70 -36.10 0.07
C THR A 537 -30.24 -35.50 -1.26
N PRO A 538 -30.47 -34.21 -1.51
CA PRO A 538 -29.98 -33.57 -2.73
C PRO A 538 -28.47 -33.71 -2.84
N ARG A 539 -27.97 -33.91 -4.07
CA ARG A 539 -26.53 -33.87 -4.31
C ARG A 539 -26.04 -32.43 -4.14
N PRO A 540 -24.88 -32.21 -3.51
CA PRO A 540 -24.30 -30.87 -3.42
C PRO A 540 -24.05 -30.34 -4.84
N TYR A 541 -24.28 -29.05 -5.04
CA TYR A 541 -24.07 -28.36 -6.30
C TYR A 541 -23.36 -27.03 -6.03
N LEU A 542 -22.13 -26.90 -6.52
CA LEU A 542 -21.24 -25.76 -6.29
C LEU A 542 -21.33 -24.69 -7.40
N GLY A 543 -22.04 -24.97 -8.48
CA GLY A 543 -22.16 -24.07 -9.63
C GLY A 543 -21.10 -24.33 -10.70
N LYS A 544 -20.83 -23.32 -11.54
CA LYS A 544 -19.84 -23.38 -12.61
C LYS A 544 -18.51 -22.77 -12.15
N ASP A 545 -17.41 -23.25 -12.72
CA ASP A 545 -16.05 -22.73 -12.51
C ASP A 545 -16.00 -21.19 -12.55
N THR A 546 -15.23 -20.59 -11.64
CA THR A 546 -15.23 -19.14 -11.42
C THR A 546 -13.82 -18.55 -11.35
N VAL A 547 -13.73 -17.24 -11.59
CA VAL A 547 -12.51 -16.44 -11.45
C VAL A 547 -12.68 -15.46 -10.30
N LEU A 548 -11.65 -15.31 -9.46
CA LEU A 548 -11.57 -14.28 -8.43
C LEU A 548 -10.53 -13.22 -8.83
N CYS A 549 -10.95 -11.96 -8.81
CA CYS A 549 -10.09 -10.80 -9.05
C CYS A 549 -9.54 -10.22 -7.75
N ASN A 550 -8.80 -9.11 -7.81
CA ASN A 550 -8.19 -8.52 -6.63
C ASN A 550 -9.24 -8.21 -5.54
N SER A 551 -9.02 -8.69 -4.31
CA SER A 551 -9.91 -8.53 -3.16
C SER A 551 -11.27 -9.22 -3.26
N ASP A 552 -11.52 -10.01 -4.31
CA ASP A 552 -12.69 -10.88 -4.36
C ASP A 552 -12.57 -12.03 -3.35
N SER A 553 -13.74 -12.53 -2.96
CA SER A 553 -13.83 -13.76 -2.16
C SER A 553 -15.00 -14.59 -2.61
N LEU A 554 -14.84 -15.91 -2.54
CA LEU A 554 -15.90 -16.87 -2.81
C LEU A 554 -16.43 -17.41 -1.49
N HIS A 555 -17.72 -17.23 -1.24
CA HIS A 555 -18.46 -17.85 -0.14
C HIS A 555 -19.48 -18.85 -0.70
N LEU A 556 -19.28 -20.13 -0.41
CA LEU A 556 -20.19 -21.22 -0.77
C LEU A 556 -20.93 -21.67 0.48
N GLU A 557 -22.25 -21.81 0.41
CA GLU A 557 -23.07 -22.31 1.52
C GLU A 557 -24.07 -23.35 1.01
N LEU A 558 -24.14 -24.50 1.68
CA LEU A 558 -25.08 -25.56 1.38
C LEU A 558 -26.14 -25.65 2.49
N ASN A 559 -27.36 -25.21 2.17
CA ASN A 559 -28.49 -25.14 3.10
C ASN A 559 -29.34 -26.42 3.10
N TYR A 560 -28.70 -27.58 3.32
CA TYR A 560 -29.37 -28.86 3.49
C TYR A 560 -28.82 -29.64 4.70
N PRO A 561 -29.65 -30.46 5.37
CA PRO A 561 -29.29 -31.15 6.61
C PRO A 561 -28.44 -32.42 6.35
N TYR A 562 -27.26 -32.25 5.77
CA TYR A 562 -26.27 -33.33 5.67
C TYR A 562 -25.76 -33.74 7.05
N ALA A 563 -25.41 -35.02 7.24
CA ALA A 563 -24.79 -35.50 8.48
C ALA A 563 -23.35 -34.98 8.63
N SER A 564 -22.61 -34.89 7.52
CA SER A 564 -21.31 -34.23 7.49
C SER A 564 -21.04 -33.61 6.14
N LEU A 565 -20.37 -32.46 6.16
CA LEU A 565 -19.84 -31.79 4.98
C LEU A 565 -18.34 -31.58 5.17
N LYS A 566 -17.57 -31.96 4.15
CA LYS A 566 -16.12 -31.81 4.11
C LYS A 566 -15.74 -31.11 2.81
N TRP A 567 -15.14 -29.94 2.94
CA TRP A 567 -14.59 -29.17 1.83
C TRP A 567 -13.09 -29.43 1.76
N VAL A 568 -12.56 -29.54 0.54
CA VAL A 568 -11.13 -29.73 0.27
C VAL A 568 -10.68 -28.77 -0.82
N GLN A 569 -9.66 -27.97 -0.53
CA GLN A 569 -8.98 -27.14 -1.52
C GLN A 569 -7.49 -27.10 -1.16
N ASN A 570 -6.59 -27.36 -2.11
CA ASN A 570 -5.13 -27.32 -1.91
C ASN A 570 -4.65 -28.10 -0.66
N ASN A 571 -5.15 -29.32 -0.46
CA ASN A 571 -4.93 -30.18 0.72
C ASN A 571 -5.44 -29.62 2.06
N GLN A 572 -6.06 -28.44 2.11
CA GLN A 572 -6.76 -27.96 3.30
C GLN A 572 -8.14 -28.59 3.40
N ILE A 573 -8.52 -28.95 4.63
CA ILE A 573 -9.81 -29.56 4.94
C ILE A 573 -10.60 -28.61 5.82
N VAL A 574 -11.82 -28.25 5.39
CA VAL A 574 -12.76 -27.46 6.17
C VAL A 574 -14.03 -28.28 6.39
N LEU A 575 -14.54 -28.28 7.63
CA LEU A 575 -15.78 -28.95 8.01
C LEU A 575 -16.83 -27.89 8.32
N GLY A 576 -18.05 -28.07 7.82
CA GLY A 576 -19.16 -27.12 8.03
C GLY A 576 -20.05 -26.96 6.81
N ASN A 577 -21.15 -26.21 6.96
CA ASN A 577 -22.11 -25.92 5.90
C ASN A 577 -21.64 -24.82 4.94
N SER A 578 -20.63 -24.04 5.32
CA SER A 578 -20.05 -22.99 4.48
C SER A 578 -18.56 -23.17 4.24
N PHE A 579 -18.10 -22.62 3.13
CA PHE A 579 -16.70 -22.57 2.74
C PHE A 579 -16.38 -21.18 2.19
N PHE A 580 -15.22 -20.66 2.61
CA PHE A 580 -14.73 -19.36 2.21
C PHE A 580 -13.32 -19.51 1.65
N THR A 581 -13.06 -18.91 0.48
CA THR A 581 -11.70 -18.87 -0.07
C THR A 581 -11.43 -17.59 -0.86
N ILE A 582 -10.16 -17.23 -0.90
CA ILE A 582 -9.58 -16.18 -1.74
C ILE A 582 -8.49 -16.75 -2.66
N GLN A 583 -8.28 -18.08 -2.62
CA GLN A 583 -7.18 -18.76 -3.31
C GLN A 583 -7.71 -19.51 -4.53
N SER A 584 -6.86 -19.64 -5.55
CA SER A 584 -7.12 -20.54 -6.67
C SER A 584 -6.92 -22.00 -6.28
N GLY A 585 -7.57 -22.89 -7.02
CA GLY A 585 -7.51 -24.33 -6.83
C GLY A 585 -8.87 -24.99 -7.02
N ASN A 586 -8.86 -26.31 -7.16
CA ASN A 586 -10.08 -27.10 -7.22
C ASN A 586 -10.67 -27.25 -5.82
N ILE A 587 -11.90 -26.78 -5.63
CA ILE A 587 -12.69 -26.99 -4.41
C ILE A 587 -13.49 -28.26 -4.61
N ILE A 588 -13.34 -29.23 -3.72
CA ILE A 588 -14.14 -30.45 -3.70
C ILE A 588 -14.98 -30.44 -2.43
N VAL A 589 -16.30 -30.58 -2.57
CA VAL A 589 -17.18 -30.84 -1.43
C VAL A 589 -17.53 -32.33 -1.41
N ALA A 590 -17.30 -32.97 -0.27
CA ALA A 590 -17.77 -34.30 0.03
C ALA A 590 -18.87 -34.19 1.10
N ALA A 591 -20.11 -34.48 0.69
CA ALA A 591 -21.27 -34.50 1.56
C ALA A 591 -21.60 -35.94 1.97
N THR A 592 -22.06 -36.12 3.19
CA THR A 592 -22.58 -37.40 3.68
C THR A 592 -23.97 -37.19 4.24
N SER A 593 -24.97 -37.92 3.74
CA SER A 593 -26.33 -37.83 4.27
C SER A 593 -26.46 -38.44 5.67
N SER A 594 -27.61 -38.24 6.32
CA SER A 594 -27.96 -38.91 7.59
C SER A 594 -27.95 -40.43 7.50
N LEU A 595 -28.09 -40.99 6.30
CA LEU A 595 -28.02 -42.42 6.02
C LEU A 595 -26.61 -42.91 5.68
N GLY A 596 -25.60 -42.02 5.65
CA GLY A 596 -24.22 -42.38 5.34
C GLY A 596 -23.86 -42.36 3.85
N CYS A 597 -24.78 -41.96 2.98
CA CYS A 597 -24.54 -41.87 1.54
C CYS A 597 -23.60 -40.72 1.20
N LYS A 598 -22.58 -41.01 0.39
CA LYS A 598 -21.55 -40.05 0.03
C LYS A 598 -21.83 -39.44 -1.32
N TYR A 599 -21.83 -38.12 -1.36
CA TYR A 599 -21.97 -37.33 -2.57
C TYR A 599 -20.78 -36.40 -2.71
N MET A 600 -20.39 -36.12 -3.94
CA MET A 600 -19.29 -35.20 -4.23
C MET A 600 -19.65 -34.27 -5.38
N ASP A 601 -19.15 -33.05 -5.27
CA ASP A 601 -19.12 -32.08 -6.37
C ASP A 601 -17.82 -31.28 -6.31
N SER A 602 -17.41 -30.69 -7.43
CA SER A 602 -16.18 -29.92 -7.55
C SER A 602 -16.34 -28.65 -8.36
N LEU A 603 -15.60 -27.62 -7.97
CA LEU A 603 -15.59 -26.30 -8.59
C LEU A 603 -14.15 -25.82 -8.74
N LEU A 604 -13.71 -25.47 -9.95
CA LEU A 604 -12.40 -24.87 -10.16
C LEU A 604 -12.47 -23.36 -9.94
N VAL A 605 -11.62 -22.86 -9.03
CA VAL A 605 -11.40 -21.42 -8.83
C VAL A 605 -10.06 -21.03 -9.44
N LYS A 606 -10.08 -20.04 -10.33
CA LYS A 606 -8.86 -19.37 -10.82
C LYS A 606 -8.74 -18.00 -10.16
N THR A 607 -7.52 -17.53 -9.97
CA THR A 607 -7.23 -16.18 -9.45
C THR A 607 -6.47 -15.42 -10.51
N SER A 608 -6.88 -14.17 -10.77
CA SER A 608 -6.11 -13.27 -11.62
C SER A 608 -5.88 -11.95 -10.92
N LEU A 609 -4.62 -11.53 -10.91
CA LEU A 609 -4.20 -10.22 -10.40
C LEU A 609 -3.49 -9.49 -11.55
N PRO A 610 -4.25 -8.89 -12.47
CA PRO A 610 -3.63 -8.06 -13.50
C PRO A 610 -2.90 -6.89 -12.86
N GLU A 611 -1.72 -6.56 -13.41
CA GLU A 611 -0.92 -5.40 -13.02
C GLU A 611 -0.57 -4.61 -14.28
N ILE A 612 -1.05 -3.36 -14.36
CA ILE A 612 -0.72 -2.45 -15.46
C ILE A 612 0.69 -1.91 -15.25
N LYS A 613 1.63 -2.39 -16.06
CA LYS A 613 3.00 -1.85 -16.14
C LYS A 613 3.07 -0.78 -17.23
N MET A 614 2.81 0.45 -16.85
CA MET A 614 2.82 1.61 -17.73
C MET A 614 3.51 2.80 -17.05
N GLN A 615 4.21 3.63 -17.82
CA GLN A 615 4.85 4.83 -17.26
C GLN A 615 3.80 5.81 -16.73
N SER A 616 4.12 6.49 -15.62
CA SER A 616 3.24 7.47 -14.98
C SER A 616 3.26 8.84 -15.67
N GLN A 617 4.22 9.08 -16.56
CA GLN A 617 4.36 10.36 -17.27
C GLN A 617 4.80 10.17 -18.73
N PHE A 618 4.20 10.93 -19.64
CA PHE A 618 4.58 11.06 -21.04
C PHE A 618 4.86 12.54 -21.33
N LEU A 619 5.86 12.84 -22.16
CA LEU A 619 6.20 14.19 -22.57
C LEU A 619 5.82 14.40 -24.04
N VAL A 620 5.16 15.51 -24.35
CA VAL A 620 4.73 15.88 -25.71
C VAL A 620 5.07 17.33 -25.99
N CYS A 621 5.35 17.69 -27.24
CA CYS A 621 5.53 19.10 -27.60
C CYS A 621 4.27 19.92 -27.29
N PRO A 622 4.38 21.19 -26.86
CA PRO A 622 3.22 22.02 -26.56
C PRO A 622 2.20 22.02 -27.69
N ASN A 623 0.92 21.94 -27.32
CA ASN A 623 -0.24 21.92 -28.24
C ASN A 623 -0.30 20.73 -29.23
N LYS A 624 0.48 19.67 -29.02
CA LYS A 624 0.38 18.42 -29.79
C LYS A 624 -0.27 17.30 -28.96
N ASP A 625 -0.86 16.34 -29.65
CA ASP A 625 -1.31 15.08 -29.07
C ASP A 625 -0.27 13.98 -29.27
N THR A 626 -0.34 12.92 -28.45
CA THR A 626 0.51 11.73 -28.58
C THR A 626 -0.33 10.46 -28.57
N LEU A 627 0.14 9.43 -29.27
CA LEU A 627 -0.52 8.12 -29.33
C LEU A 627 -0.02 7.25 -28.17
N ILE A 628 -0.96 6.83 -27.33
CA ILE A 628 -0.72 5.98 -26.18
C ILE A 628 -1.27 4.59 -26.49
N TYR A 629 -0.45 3.55 -26.28
CA TYR A 629 -0.86 2.15 -26.41
C TYR A 629 -1.21 1.58 -25.05
N GLY A 630 -2.21 0.70 -25.01
CA GLY A 630 -2.57 -0.07 -23.83
C GLY A 630 -1.44 -1.00 -23.38
N PRO A 631 -1.30 -1.25 -22.07
CA PRO A 631 -0.30 -2.18 -21.54
C PRO A 631 -0.50 -3.60 -22.10
N LYS A 632 0.58 -4.27 -22.50
CA LYS A 632 0.51 -5.65 -23.01
C LYS A 632 0.02 -6.62 -21.92
N GLY A 633 -0.73 -7.65 -22.31
CA GLY A 633 -1.24 -8.70 -21.40
C GLY A 633 -2.74 -8.60 -21.10
N PHE A 634 -3.42 -7.60 -21.66
CA PHE A 634 -4.85 -7.34 -21.47
C PHE A 634 -5.61 -7.49 -22.79
N VAL A 635 -6.90 -7.83 -22.72
CA VAL A 635 -7.77 -8.09 -23.88
C VAL A 635 -8.80 -6.97 -24.13
N LYS A 636 -9.04 -6.10 -23.15
CA LYS A 636 -9.85 -4.88 -23.31
C LYS A 636 -9.24 -3.70 -22.57
N TYR A 637 -9.47 -2.50 -23.09
CA TYR A 637 -8.99 -1.24 -22.52
C TYR A 637 -10.12 -0.20 -22.58
N ASP A 638 -10.27 0.53 -21.48
CA ASP A 638 -11.19 1.66 -21.34
C ASP A 638 -10.40 2.87 -20.83
N TRP A 639 -10.42 3.96 -21.58
CA TRP A 639 -9.66 5.17 -21.29
C TRP A 639 -10.60 6.26 -20.79
N ASN A 640 -10.31 6.81 -19.61
CA ASN A 640 -11.17 7.76 -18.89
C ASN A 640 -12.61 7.24 -18.82
N PRO A 641 -12.95 6.42 -17.81
CA PRO A 641 -14.03 5.44 -17.80
C PRO A 641 -15.23 5.75 -18.72
N GLY A 642 -15.39 4.97 -19.78
CA GLY A 642 -16.51 5.00 -20.71
C GLY A 642 -16.40 5.97 -21.88
N GLN A 643 -15.34 6.79 -21.97
CA GLN A 643 -15.22 7.81 -23.01
C GLN A 643 -14.65 7.24 -24.32
N PHE A 644 -13.70 6.29 -24.24
CA PHE A 644 -13.04 5.73 -25.43
C PHE A 644 -12.63 4.26 -25.24
N LYS A 645 -12.81 3.45 -26.28
CA LYS A 645 -12.51 2.01 -26.29
C LYS A 645 -11.53 1.65 -27.40
N GLY A 646 -10.50 0.88 -27.09
CA GLY A 646 -9.47 0.47 -28.05
C GLY A 646 -8.11 0.25 -27.39
N ASP A 647 -7.24 -0.54 -28.01
CA ASP A 647 -5.89 -0.84 -27.54
C ASP A 647 -4.89 0.32 -27.70
N SER A 648 -5.33 1.44 -28.28
CA SER A 648 -4.57 2.68 -28.35
C SER A 648 -5.48 3.92 -28.46
N ILE A 649 -4.99 5.07 -28.03
CA ILE A 649 -5.71 6.35 -28.05
C ILE A 649 -4.76 7.54 -28.24
N ARG A 650 -5.20 8.60 -28.95
CA ARG A 650 -4.46 9.87 -29.03
C ARG A 650 -4.96 10.86 -27.98
N LEU A 651 -4.05 11.36 -27.15
CA LEU A 651 -4.36 12.22 -26.01
C LEU A 651 -3.46 13.47 -26.02
N LYS A 652 -4.02 14.60 -25.56
CA LYS A 652 -3.31 15.87 -25.35
C LYS A 652 -2.79 15.95 -23.91
N THR A 653 -2.12 17.04 -23.56
CA THR A 653 -1.67 17.35 -22.20
C THR A 653 -2.82 17.28 -21.20
N GLY A 654 -2.63 16.54 -20.10
CA GLY A 654 -3.67 16.25 -19.11
C GLY A 654 -3.40 14.99 -18.28
N VAL A 655 -4.24 14.74 -17.28
CA VAL A 655 -4.21 13.54 -16.43
C VAL A 655 -5.27 12.56 -16.91
N TYR A 656 -4.87 11.31 -17.11
CA TYR A 656 -5.72 10.25 -17.67
C TYR A 656 -5.66 8.99 -16.82
N THR A 657 -6.71 8.18 -16.90
CA THR A 657 -6.75 6.84 -16.31
C THR A 657 -7.05 5.82 -17.39
N VAL A 658 -6.30 4.72 -17.41
CA VAL A 658 -6.63 3.54 -18.21
C VAL A 658 -7.11 2.44 -17.28
N VAL A 659 -8.21 1.79 -17.64
CA VAL A 659 -8.70 0.55 -17.03
C VAL A 659 -8.51 -0.55 -18.06
N ALA A 660 -7.80 -1.63 -17.71
CA ALA A 660 -7.55 -2.73 -18.63
C ALA A 660 -8.06 -4.05 -18.03
N GLU A 661 -8.73 -4.87 -18.85
CA GLU A 661 -9.31 -6.17 -18.49
C GLU A 661 -8.45 -7.30 -19.09
N ASP A 662 -8.05 -8.27 -18.26
CA ASP A 662 -7.32 -9.44 -18.71
C ASP A 662 -8.23 -10.51 -19.35
N SER A 663 -7.63 -11.59 -19.87
CA SER A 663 -8.38 -12.68 -20.53
C SER A 663 -9.34 -13.46 -19.61
N LEU A 664 -9.25 -13.25 -18.29
CA LEU A 664 -10.10 -13.90 -17.28
C LEU A 664 -11.19 -12.96 -16.75
N GLY A 665 -11.26 -11.72 -17.25
CA GLY A 665 -12.28 -10.74 -16.90
C GLY A 665 -11.93 -9.84 -15.72
N CYS A 666 -10.71 -9.91 -15.20
CA CYS A 666 -10.26 -9.06 -14.10
C CYS A 666 -9.66 -7.75 -14.60
N THR A 667 -9.93 -6.65 -13.89
CA THR A 667 -9.47 -5.32 -14.28
C THR A 667 -8.44 -4.75 -13.33
N ASP A 668 -7.51 -3.98 -13.87
CA ASP A 668 -6.64 -3.08 -13.11
C ASP A 668 -6.74 -1.66 -13.69
N ASN A 669 -6.36 -0.65 -12.91
CA ASN A 669 -6.37 0.74 -13.36
C ASN A 669 -5.05 1.46 -13.07
N HIS A 670 -4.66 2.33 -14.00
CA HIS A 670 -3.42 3.09 -13.88
C HIS A 670 -3.63 4.56 -14.26
N LEU A 671 -3.12 5.46 -13.41
CA LEU A 671 -3.15 6.89 -13.63
C LEU A 671 -1.82 7.34 -14.24
N PHE A 672 -1.89 8.08 -15.34
CA PHE A 672 -0.73 8.64 -16.01
C PHE A 672 -1.01 10.07 -16.47
N GLU A 673 0.05 10.86 -16.61
CA GLU A 673 -0.04 12.26 -16.99
C GLU A 673 0.73 12.50 -18.29
N ILE A 674 0.14 13.29 -19.19
CA ILE A 674 0.81 13.82 -20.37
C ILE A 674 1.16 15.27 -20.07
N LYS A 675 2.45 15.60 -20.03
CA LYS A 675 2.95 16.95 -19.82
C LYS A 675 3.56 17.53 -21.08
N ASP A 676 3.49 18.85 -21.18
CA ASP A 676 4.27 19.57 -22.17
C ASP A 676 5.76 19.41 -21.87
N LEU A 677 6.52 19.09 -22.91
CA LEU A 677 7.96 19.16 -22.90
C LEU A 677 8.38 20.62 -22.74
N VAL A 678 9.33 20.89 -21.84
CA VAL A 678 9.90 22.23 -21.68
C VAL A 678 10.69 22.56 -22.95
N VAL A 679 10.15 23.44 -23.78
CA VAL A 679 10.82 23.99 -24.96
C VAL A 679 11.73 25.14 -24.54
N ASN A 680 12.91 25.23 -25.16
CA ASN A 680 13.83 26.34 -24.95
C ASN A 680 13.20 27.65 -25.45
N GLU A 681 13.07 28.65 -24.57
CA GLU A 681 12.63 30.00 -24.94
C GLU A 681 13.73 30.69 -25.77
N ILE A 682 13.39 31.15 -26.98
CA ILE A 682 14.31 31.91 -27.84
C ILE A 682 13.98 33.39 -27.71
N SER A 683 14.96 34.20 -27.31
CA SER A 683 14.83 35.66 -27.32
C SER A 683 14.93 36.23 -28.74
N PRO A 684 14.08 37.18 -29.16
CA PRO A 684 14.19 37.82 -30.48
C PRO A 684 15.53 38.56 -30.63
N LEU A 685 16.16 38.41 -31.80
CA LEU A 685 17.45 39.05 -32.11
C LEU A 685 17.23 40.36 -32.87
N SER A 686 17.72 41.47 -32.33
CA SER A 686 17.73 42.78 -33.00
C SER A 686 19.15 43.34 -33.09
N LYS A 687 19.64 43.63 -34.30
CA LYS A 687 20.99 44.16 -34.57
C LYS A 687 20.94 45.28 -35.62
N ALA A 688 21.90 46.22 -35.55
CA ALA A 688 22.04 47.30 -36.53
C ALA A 688 23.44 47.26 -37.17
N ILE A 689 23.53 47.48 -38.49
CA ILE A 689 24.77 47.44 -39.28
C ILE A 689 24.83 48.58 -40.30
N CYS A 690 26.03 49.00 -40.71
CA CYS A 690 26.21 50.10 -41.67
C CYS A 690 25.71 49.73 -43.08
N THR A 691 25.34 50.73 -43.88
CA THR A 691 24.97 50.54 -45.29
C THR A 691 26.05 49.72 -46.03
N ASN A 692 25.60 48.71 -46.78
CA ASN A 692 26.38 47.69 -47.50
C ASN A 692 27.12 46.63 -46.65
N ASP A 693 27.04 46.68 -45.32
CA ASP A 693 27.56 45.61 -44.46
C ASP A 693 26.62 44.40 -44.42
N SER A 694 27.14 43.28 -43.91
CA SER A 694 26.37 42.10 -43.53
C SER A 694 26.81 41.61 -42.15
N ILE A 695 25.94 40.87 -41.46
CA ILE A 695 26.23 40.29 -40.14
C ILE A 695 26.09 38.77 -40.16
N LEU A 696 27.01 38.06 -39.51
CA LEU A 696 26.93 36.63 -39.29
C LEU A 696 25.95 36.32 -38.15
N ILE A 697 24.89 35.58 -38.45
CA ILE A 697 23.95 35.06 -37.45
C ILE A 697 24.19 33.56 -37.28
N GLN A 698 24.20 33.08 -36.04
CA GLN A 698 24.34 31.67 -35.71
C GLN A 698 23.01 31.07 -35.24
N ARG A 699 22.80 29.80 -35.54
CA ARG A 699 21.64 29.05 -35.07
C ARG A 699 21.66 29.01 -33.53
N PRO A 700 20.54 29.30 -32.85
CA PRO A 700 20.47 29.23 -31.39
C PRO A 700 20.85 27.82 -30.87
N GLU A 701 21.54 27.79 -29.73
CA GLU A 701 21.94 26.55 -29.06
C GLU A 701 20.71 25.71 -28.66
N GLY A 702 20.82 24.39 -28.73
CA GLY A 702 19.72 23.46 -28.43
C GLY A 702 18.82 23.10 -29.61
N PHE A 703 18.98 23.74 -30.78
CA PHE A 703 18.24 23.38 -32.00
C PHE A 703 19.10 22.61 -33.01
N ILE A 704 18.51 21.61 -33.65
CA ILE A 704 19.17 20.75 -34.66
C ILE A 704 18.94 21.23 -36.10
N SER A 705 17.92 22.06 -36.34
CA SER A 705 17.68 22.72 -37.62
C SER A 705 16.95 24.05 -37.44
N TRP A 706 17.11 24.96 -38.39
CA TRP A 706 16.37 26.23 -38.46
C TRP A 706 16.09 26.58 -39.92
N ASN A 707 14.85 26.96 -40.22
CA ASN A 707 14.38 27.15 -41.57
C ASN A 707 13.74 28.53 -41.72
N TYR A 708 14.01 29.20 -42.83
CA TYR A 708 13.28 30.40 -43.26
C TYR A 708 12.39 30.00 -44.43
N PHE A 709 11.08 30.09 -44.23
CA PHE A 709 10.09 29.43 -45.10
C PHE A 709 10.39 27.93 -45.27
N SER A 710 10.48 27.44 -46.51
CA SER A 710 10.77 26.03 -46.84
C SER A 710 12.26 25.70 -46.91
N ASN A 711 13.15 26.69 -46.81
CA ASN A 711 14.59 26.48 -46.99
C ASN A 711 15.29 26.34 -45.65
N SER A 712 16.13 25.31 -45.52
CA SER A 712 16.95 25.11 -44.33
C SER A 712 18.19 25.99 -44.37
N TRP A 713 18.42 26.75 -43.30
CA TRP A 713 19.60 27.57 -43.15
C TRP A 713 20.76 26.74 -42.56
N PRO A 714 22.02 26.97 -43.01
CA PRO A 714 23.20 26.37 -42.40
C PRO A 714 23.41 26.90 -40.97
N ASN A 715 24.27 26.26 -40.15
CA ASN A 715 24.46 26.62 -38.74
C ASN A 715 24.85 28.09 -38.51
N SER A 716 25.45 28.76 -39.50
CA SER A 716 25.70 30.19 -39.48
C SER A 716 25.50 30.79 -40.87
N ILE A 717 24.91 31.96 -40.96
CA ILE A 717 24.57 32.63 -42.23
C ILE A 717 24.83 34.14 -42.17
N TRP A 718 25.38 34.71 -43.23
CA TRP A 718 25.52 36.16 -43.40
C TRP A 718 24.22 36.76 -43.91
N GLN A 719 23.72 37.80 -43.25
CA GLN A 719 22.49 38.48 -43.65
C GLN A 719 22.66 39.99 -43.80
N LYS A 720 21.94 40.51 -44.80
CA LYS A 720 21.73 41.95 -45.02
C LYS A 720 20.57 42.46 -44.15
N PRO A 721 20.38 43.79 -44.03
CA PRO A 721 19.24 44.37 -43.31
C PRO A 721 17.89 43.80 -43.78
N GLY A 722 17.00 43.47 -42.83
CA GLY A 722 15.74 42.77 -43.09
C GLY A 722 15.07 42.21 -41.82
N ILE A 723 13.87 41.66 -41.99
CA ILE A 723 13.12 40.94 -40.94
C ILE A 723 12.92 39.49 -41.40
N PHE A 724 13.31 38.53 -40.56
CA PHE A 724 13.25 37.09 -40.86
C PHE A 724 12.49 36.35 -39.76
N GLU A 725 11.40 35.65 -40.11
CA GLU A 725 10.70 34.71 -39.23
C GLU A 725 11.24 33.29 -39.47
N VAL A 726 11.91 32.73 -38.47
CA VAL A 726 12.65 31.46 -38.60
C VAL A 726 12.01 30.38 -37.72
N LEU A 727 11.84 29.19 -38.28
CA LEU A 727 11.31 28.00 -37.61
C LEU A 727 12.47 27.09 -37.18
N CYS A 728 12.69 26.96 -35.88
CA CYS A 728 13.71 26.08 -35.31
C CYS A 728 13.10 24.74 -34.86
N ARG A 729 13.83 23.64 -35.05
CA ARG A 729 13.47 22.31 -34.54
C ARG A 729 14.54 21.82 -33.59
N ASP A 730 14.14 21.36 -32.41
CA ASP A 730 15.03 20.76 -31.42
C ASP A 730 15.25 19.26 -31.64
N SER A 731 16.12 18.65 -30.83
CA SER A 731 16.41 17.22 -30.86
C SER A 731 15.23 16.33 -30.49
N ASN A 732 14.21 16.87 -29.83
CA ASN A 732 12.97 16.18 -29.46
C ASN A 732 11.87 16.32 -30.53
N GLY A 733 12.15 17.05 -31.61
CA GLY A 733 11.24 17.25 -32.73
C GLY A 733 10.23 18.38 -32.53
N CYS A 734 10.31 19.16 -31.45
CA CYS A 734 9.46 20.32 -31.22
C CYS A 734 9.90 21.49 -32.10
N VAL A 735 8.94 22.27 -32.60
CA VAL A 735 9.17 23.38 -33.52
C VAL A 735 8.77 24.70 -32.86
N SER A 736 9.69 25.66 -32.82
CA SER A 736 9.50 27.00 -32.27
C SER A 736 9.77 28.06 -33.34
N ASN A 737 8.99 29.16 -33.38
CA ASN A 737 9.24 30.30 -34.27
C ASN A 737 9.91 31.46 -33.51
N PHE A 738 10.79 32.20 -34.18
CA PHE A 738 11.37 33.43 -33.64
C PHE A 738 11.72 34.43 -34.75
N ASN A 739 11.79 35.72 -34.38
CA ASN A 739 12.04 36.82 -35.30
C ASN A 739 13.47 37.36 -35.17
N ILE A 740 14.12 37.58 -36.32
CA ILE A 740 15.40 38.28 -36.43
C ILE A 740 15.16 39.61 -37.16
N ARG A 741 15.60 40.72 -36.56
CA ARG A 741 15.52 42.06 -37.15
C ARG A 741 16.92 42.64 -37.30
N ILE A 742 17.32 42.94 -38.54
CA ILE A 742 18.56 43.65 -38.85
C ILE A 742 18.20 45.02 -39.45
N THR A 743 18.61 46.11 -38.81
CA THR A 743 18.36 47.48 -39.27
C THR A 743 19.60 48.11 -39.89
N GLU A 744 19.41 48.87 -40.97
CA GLU A 744 20.49 49.59 -41.65
C GLU A 744 20.79 50.95 -40.99
N ILE A 745 22.07 51.26 -40.79
CA ILE A 745 22.59 52.58 -40.35
C ILE A 745 23.27 53.25 -41.55
N LYS A 746 22.80 54.44 -41.95
CA LYS A 746 23.38 55.18 -43.08
C LYS A 746 24.75 55.76 -42.73
N LEU A 747 25.68 55.74 -43.69
CA LEU A 747 26.98 56.41 -43.56
C LEU A 747 26.81 57.95 -43.50
N PRO A 748 27.68 58.68 -42.77
CA PRO A 748 27.73 60.12 -42.84
C PRO A 748 28.31 60.63 -44.18
N GLU A 749 27.78 61.74 -44.71
CA GLU A 749 28.17 62.41 -45.96
C GLU A 749 28.71 63.83 -45.68
N PHE A 750 29.88 64.20 -46.23
CA PHE A 750 30.46 65.57 -46.23
C PHE A 750 31.47 65.76 -47.38
N GLN A 751 31.89 67.01 -47.66
CA GLN A 751 32.91 67.35 -48.66
C GLN A 751 33.90 68.42 -48.14
N LEU A 752 35.20 68.29 -48.45
CA LEU A 752 36.28 69.20 -48.05
C LEU A 752 36.54 70.35 -49.04
N GLY A 753 36.04 70.27 -50.27
CA GLY A 753 36.17 71.29 -51.31
C GLY A 753 37.17 70.93 -52.42
N ASN A 754 37.42 71.88 -53.33
CA ASN A 754 38.32 71.69 -54.48
C ASN A 754 39.79 71.99 -54.13
N ASP A 755 40.71 71.45 -54.92
CA ASP A 755 42.15 71.72 -54.80
C ASP A 755 42.48 73.24 -54.94
N THR A 756 43.49 73.76 -54.22
CA THR A 756 43.79 75.21 -54.09
C THR A 756 45.30 75.54 -54.02
N GLY A 757 45.72 76.77 -54.37
CA GLY A 757 47.12 77.26 -54.28
C GLY A 757 47.35 78.33 -53.19
N ILE A 758 48.58 78.44 -52.67
CA ILE A 758 48.99 79.42 -51.63
C ILE A 758 50.31 80.17 -52.00
N CYS A 759 50.40 81.49 -51.76
CA CYS A 759 51.67 82.25 -51.89
C CYS A 759 52.62 81.94 -50.71
N GLU A 760 53.91 82.23 -50.89
CA GLU A 760 54.93 82.02 -49.86
C GLU A 760 54.58 82.73 -48.52
N LYS A 761 54.66 82.00 -47.41
CA LYS A 761 54.31 82.45 -46.03
C LYS A 761 52.82 82.75 -45.78
N GLN A 762 51.90 82.17 -46.57
CA GLN A 762 50.45 82.17 -46.31
C GLN A 762 49.93 80.77 -45.96
N PHE A 763 48.69 80.66 -45.48
CA PHE A 763 48.00 79.40 -45.19
C PHE A 763 46.56 79.42 -45.72
N VAL A 764 45.97 78.24 -45.94
CA VAL A 764 44.54 78.06 -46.21
C VAL A 764 43.88 77.29 -45.06
N GLU A 765 42.63 77.63 -44.74
CA GLU A 765 41.85 76.95 -43.69
C GLU A 765 40.88 75.97 -44.34
N LEU A 766 41.03 74.69 -44.02
CA LEU A 766 40.15 73.59 -44.46
C LEU A 766 39.08 73.35 -43.40
N GLU A 767 37.86 73.00 -43.81
CA GLU A 767 36.74 72.74 -42.90
C GLU A 767 35.95 71.51 -43.32
N CYS A 768 35.75 70.58 -42.39
CA CYS A 768 34.80 69.48 -42.53
C CYS A 768 33.40 70.00 -42.19
N LYS A 769 32.60 70.28 -43.23
CA LYS A 769 31.28 70.92 -43.13
C LYS A 769 30.16 70.00 -42.60
N ARG A 770 30.47 69.16 -41.61
CA ARG A 770 29.52 68.28 -40.93
C ARG A 770 29.89 68.12 -39.45
N PRO A 771 28.99 68.45 -38.50
CA PRO A 771 29.28 68.29 -37.08
C PRO A 771 29.53 66.82 -36.68
N ALA A 772 30.64 66.56 -35.97
CA ALA A 772 30.91 65.30 -35.28
C ALA A 772 31.64 65.53 -33.95
N GLN A 773 31.57 64.53 -33.06
CA GLN A 773 32.25 64.57 -31.76
C GLN A 773 33.77 64.47 -31.89
N ILE A 774 34.25 63.72 -32.89
CA ILE A 774 35.67 63.52 -33.18
C ILE A 774 35.84 63.54 -34.70
N TYR A 775 36.76 64.37 -35.18
CA TYR A 775 37.24 64.39 -36.55
C TYR A 775 38.63 63.77 -36.59
N ARG A 776 39.01 63.16 -37.72
CA ARG A 776 40.37 62.67 -37.91
C ARG A 776 40.99 63.29 -39.15
N TRP A 777 41.94 64.20 -38.95
CA TRP A 777 42.66 64.89 -40.01
C TRP A 777 44.00 64.24 -40.25
N ASN A 778 44.27 63.80 -41.48
CA ASN A 778 45.52 63.12 -41.86
C ASN A 778 45.91 61.98 -40.91
N GLY A 779 44.91 61.25 -40.40
CA GLY A 779 45.11 60.15 -39.46
C GLY A 779 45.22 60.54 -37.99
N VAL A 780 45.14 61.83 -37.63
CA VAL A 780 45.20 62.32 -36.25
C VAL A 780 43.83 62.80 -35.77
N SER A 781 43.35 62.26 -34.65
CA SER A 781 42.06 62.62 -34.08
C SER A 781 42.10 63.99 -33.40
N THR A 782 41.07 64.80 -33.61
CA THR A 782 40.90 66.14 -33.04
C THR A 782 39.41 66.45 -32.84
N SER A 783 39.11 67.39 -31.95
CA SER A 783 37.76 67.93 -31.76
C SER A 783 37.45 69.09 -32.71
N SER A 784 38.44 69.58 -33.47
CA SER A 784 38.27 70.69 -34.41
C SER A 784 37.77 70.21 -35.77
N ALA A 785 36.69 70.81 -36.26
CA ALA A 785 36.19 70.63 -37.62
C ALA A 785 37.07 71.34 -38.66
N THR A 786 37.99 72.24 -38.25
CA THR A 786 38.88 72.98 -39.14
C THR A 786 40.35 72.58 -38.98
N PHE A 787 41.11 72.70 -40.07
CA PHE A 787 42.54 72.42 -40.16
C PHE A 787 43.25 73.51 -40.98
N LYS A 788 44.31 74.13 -40.45
CA LYS A 788 45.11 75.13 -41.17
C LYS A 788 46.29 74.48 -41.89
N ALA A 789 46.28 74.55 -43.22
CA ALA A 789 47.33 73.99 -44.07
C ALA A 789 48.22 75.11 -44.64
N SER A 790 49.51 75.08 -44.28
CA SER A 790 50.54 76.00 -44.74
C SER A 790 51.52 75.39 -45.74
N ASP A 791 51.49 74.07 -45.90
CA ASP A 791 52.39 73.32 -46.77
C ASP A 791 51.61 72.66 -47.92
N PRO A 792 52.23 72.53 -49.11
CA PRO A 792 51.62 71.80 -50.21
C PRO A 792 51.55 70.30 -49.90
N GLY A 793 50.40 69.66 -50.18
CA GLY A 793 50.15 68.26 -49.82
C GLY A 793 48.70 67.83 -50.03
N ILE A 794 48.40 66.55 -49.77
CA ILE A 794 47.02 66.00 -49.72
C ILE A 794 46.56 66.00 -48.27
N TYR A 795 45.35 66.48 -48.03
CA TYR A 795 44.72 66.54 -46.73
C TYR A 795 43.44 65.71 -46.74
N VAL A 796 43.27 64.80 -45.76
CA VAL A 796 42.14 63.87 -45.60
C VAL A 796 41.44 64.16 -44.28
N CYS A 797 40.12 64.20 -44.29
CA CYS A 797 39.29 64.20 -43.08
C CYS A 797 38.47 62.91 -43.02
N GLU A 798 38.37 62.29 -41.86
CA GLU A 798 37.50 61.13 -41.58
C GLU A 798 36.53 61.47 -40.44
N LEU A 799 35.30 60.96 -40.53
CA LEU A 799 34.21 61.19 -39.58
C LEU A 799 33.50 59.87 -39.24
N THR A 800 33.33 59.59 -37.94
CA THR A 800 32.64 58.39 -37.44
C THR A 800 31.35 58.80 -36.71
N GLU A 801 30.21 58.27 -37.16
CA GLU A 801 28.89 58.53 -36.58
C GLU A 801 28.10 57.21 -36.46
N ASN A 802 27.49 56.93 -35.30
CA ASN A 802 26.75 55.69 -35.02
C ASN A 802 27.51 54.39 -35.35
N GLY A 803 28.84 54.40 -35.21
CA GLY A 803 29.71 53.25 -35.48
C GLY A 803 30.15 53.12 -36.96
N CYS A 804 29.69 53.99 -37.85
CA CYS A 804 30.03 53.98 -39.27
C CYS A 804 30.97 55.14 -39.63
N THR A 805 31.97 54.91 -40.49
CA THR A 805 33.01 55.90 -40.83
C THR A 805 32.99 56.27 -42.32
N PHE A 806 33.17 57.56 -42.63
CA PHE A 806 33.33 58.11 -43.98
C PHE A 806 34.51 59.09 -44.05
N SER A 807 35.19 59.21 -45.20
CA SER A 807 36.37 60.08 -45.38
C SER A 807 36.37 60.81 -46.73
N ASP A 808 36.89 62.05 -46.76
CA ASP A 808 37.09 62.85 -47.99
C ASP A 808 38.47 63.55 -48.01
N SER A 809 38.98 63.95 -49.18
CA SER A 809 40.34 64.50 -49.35
C SER A 809 40.47 65.62 -50.41
N LEU A 810 41.41 66.57 -50.22
CA LEU A 810 41.78 67.62 -51.20
C LEU A 810 43.30 67.89 -51.26
N LYS A 811 43.78 68.57 -52.31
CA LYS A 811 45.21 68.89 -52.54
C LYS A 811 45.54 70.39 -52.56
N ILE A 812 46.69 70.78 -52.01
CA ILE A 812 47.20 72.16 -51.97
C ILE A 812 48.53 72.34 -52.73
N PHE A 813 48.69 73.42 -53.51
CA PHE A 813 49.89 73.77 -54.33
C PHE A 813 50.53 75.13 -53.92
N ARG A 814 51.78 75.42 -54.36
CA ARG A 814 52.52 76.69 -54.06
C ARG A 814 52.54 77.64 -55.27
N LEU A 815 52.39 78.95 -55.06
CA LEU A 815 52.41 80.04 -56.07
C LEU A 815 53.68 80.93 -55.98
N ASP A 816 54.17 81.45 -57.11
CA ASP A 816 55.44 82.20 -57.25
C ASP A 816 55.32 83.74 -57.08
N ASN A 817 56.41 84.41 -56.63
CA ASN A 817 56.51 85.88 -56.46
C ASN A 817 57.02 86.62 -57.74
N PRO A 818 56.69 87.92 -57.95
CA PRO A 818 57.17 88.71 -59.10
C PRO A 818 58.68 88.96 -59.12
N VAL A 819 59.33 88.96 -60.30
CA VAL A 819 60.79 89.14 -60.46
C VAL A 819 61.11 90.29 -61.43
N PHE A 820 61.78 91.35 -60.97
CA PHE A 820 62.29 92.45 -61.81
C PHE A 820 63.68 92.92 -61.34
N PHE A 821 64.48 93.52 -62.23
CA PHE A 821 65.85 93.96 -61.94
C PHE A 821 65.92 95.49 -61.76
N LEU A 822 66.57 95.94 -60.69
CA LEU A 822 66.77 97.35 -60.38
C LEU A 822 68.27 97.55 -60.14
N GLN A 823 68.94 98.40 -60.92
CA GLN A 823 70.35 98.72 -60.66
C GLN A 823 70.45 99.47 -59.33
N THR A 824 71.45 99.13 -58.53
CA THR A 824 71.75 99.83 -57.26
C THR A 824 72.17 101.26 -57.53
N ASP A 825 72.08 102.10 -56.50
CA ASP A 825 72.25 103.55 -56.48
C ASP A 825 73.00 104.16 -57.69
N THR A 826 72.31 105.02 -58.44
CA THR A 826 72.79 105.55 -59.73
C THR A 826 73.06 107.06 -59.64
N VAL A 827 74.06 107.54 -60.39
CA VAL A 827 74.31 108.98 -60.60
C VAL A 827 73.91 109.35 -62.03
N ILE A 828 73.11 110.40 -62.19
CA ILE A 828 72.79 111.00 -63.49
C ILE A 828 73.48 112.37 -63.65
N CYS A 829 73.71 112.81 -64.88
CA CYS A 829 74.24 114.15 -65.11
C CYS A 829 73.12 115.20 -64.99
N SER A 830 73.45 116.42 -64.57
CA SER A 830 72.50 117.53 -64.47
C SER A 830 71.74 117.71 -65.80
N ASN A 831 70.41 117.73 -65.75
CA ASN A 831 69.47 117.75 -66.90
C ASN A 831 69.29 116.41 -67.67
N THR A 832 69.63 115.27 -67.06
CA THR A 832 69.25 113.93 -67.56
C THR A 832 68.24 113.26 -66.61
N PHE A 833 67.79 112.05 -66.92
CA PHE A 833 66.85 111.27 -66.09
C PHE A 833 67.26 109.80 -66.08
N TRP A 834 66.89 109.06 -65.02
CA TRP A 834 67.02 107.60 -64.99
C TRP A 834 65.64 106.94 -65.09
N GLU A 835 65.55 105.94 -65.95
CA GLU A 835 64.36 105.12 -66.19
C GLU A 835 64.77 103.64 -66.22
N PRO A 836 64.51 102.86 -65.14
CA PRO A 836 64.81 101.43 -65.13
C PRO A 836 63.82 100.65 -66.00
N ALA A 837 64.31 99.62 -66.69
CA ALA A 837 63.46 98.72 -67.47
C ALA A 837 62.59 97.86 -66.54
N LEU A 838 61.27 97.96 -66.66
CA LEU A 838 60.30 97.22 -65.85
C LEU A 838 59.46 96.26 -66.73
N PRO A 839 59.26 94.99 -66.33
CA PRO A 839 58.34 94.07 -67.01
C PRO A 839 56.90 94.60 -67.12
N GLU A 840 56.30 94.59 -68.31
CA GLU A 840 54.96 95.16 -68.56
C GLU A 840 53.80 94.42 -67.85
N ASN A 841 54.01 93.17 -67.42
CA ASN A 841 52.96 92.31 -66.86
C ASN A 841 52.74 92.46 -65.35
N TYR A 842 53.44 93.39 -64.69
CA TYR A 842 53.24 93.67 -63.27
C TYR A 842 52.63 95.04 -63.04
N LYS A 843 51.91 95.17 -61.93
CA LYS A 843 51.52 96.49 -61.41
C LYS A 843 52.65 97.04 -60.56
N TYR A 844 53.03 98.30 -60.78
CA TYR A 844 54.11 98.96 -60.05
C TYR A 844 53.64 100.14 -59.21
N TRP A 845 54.34 100.36 -58.09
CA TRP A 845 54.22 101.56 -57.27
C TRP A 845 55.60 102.16 -57.02
N LEU A 846 55.73 103.49 -57.17
CA LEU A 846 56.93 104.26 -56.82
C LEU A 846 56.64 105.10 -55.57
N ASN A 847 57.41 104.91 -54.50
CA ASN A 847 57.22 105.54 -53.20
C ASN A 847 55.81 105.36 -52.61
N GLY A 848 55.17 104.24 -52.92
CA GLY A 848 53.82 103.91 -52.46
C GLY A 848 52.70 104.32 -53.42
N GLU A 849 52.97 105.17 -54.41
CA GLU A 849 51.97 105.61 -55.40
C GLU A 849 52.03 104.75 -56.67
N PRO A 850 50.88 104.33 -57.23
CA PRO A 850 50.85 103.52 -58.44
C PRO A 850 51.36 104.32 -59.65
N VAL A 851 52.23 103.70 -60.45
CA VAL A 851 52.83 104.34 -61.62
C VAL A 851 52.82 103.41 -62.82
N SER A 852 52.67 103.99 -64.02
CA SER A 852 52.75 103.27 -65.30
C SER A 852 54.18 103.20 -65.86
N ALA A 853 55.06 104.11 -65.45
CA ALA A 853 56.49 104.12 -65.77
C ALA A 853 57.26 104.79 -64.62
N ILE A 854 58.52 104.40 -64.39
CA ILE A 854 59.35 104.96 -63.33
C ILE A 854 60.40 105.86 -63.95
N ARG A 855 60.31 107.17 -63.67
CA ARG A 855 61.27 108.17 -64.15
C ARG A 855 61.74 109.05 -63.01
N MET A 856 63.03 109.02 -62.72
CA MET A 856 63.65 109.73 -61.60
C MET A 856 64.62 110.79 -62.13
N THR A 857 64.43 112.04 -61.71
CA THR A 857 65.18 113.22 -62.20
C THR A 857 65.90 113.99 -61.10
N LEU A 858 65.45 113.85 -59.86
CA LEU A 858 65.98 114.56 -58.70
C LEU A 858 66.76 113.59 -57.82
N PRO A 859 67.84 114.04 -57.15
CA PRO A 859 68.57 113.17 -56.23
C PRO A 859 67.69 112.80 -55.02
N GLY A 860 67.73 111.54 -54.58
CA GLY A 860 66.91 111.01 -53.48
C GLY A 860 66.77 109.50 -53.49
N GLN A 861 66.17 108.93 -52.43
CA GLN A 861 65.87 107.49 -52.32
C GLN A 861 64.44 107.17 -52.80
N TYR A 862 64.29 106.07 -53.53
CA TYR A 862 63.05 105.61 -54.14
C TYR A 862 62.73 104.14 -53.81
N PHE A 863 61.45 103.83 -53.51
CA PHE A 863 60.90 102.49 -53.25
C PHE A 863 60.01 102.03 -54.41
N ILE A 864 60.24 100.83 -54.93
CA ILE A 864 59.52 100.28 -56.09
C ILE A 864 58.88 98.96 -55.69
N ARG A 865 57.55 98.93 -55.62
CA ARG A 865 56.77 97.71 -55.38
C ARG A 865 56.24 97.15 -56.70
N ALA A 866 56.25 95.83 -56.87
CA ALA A 866 55.68 95.11 -58.01
C ALA A 866 54.71 94.00 -57.55
N GLN A 867 53.60 93.79 -58.27
CA GLN A 867 52.64 92.70 -58.04
C GLN A 867 52.34 91.94 -59.34
N ASN A 868 52.32 90.61 -59.27
CA ASN A 868 52.01 89.72 -60.40
C ASN A 868 50.49 89.42 -60.50
N PRO A 869 50.01 88.82 -61.61
CA PRO A 869 48.60 88.47 -61.79
C PRO A 869 48.05 87.46 -60.75
N ASP A 870 48.89 86.59 -60.22
CA ASP A 870 48.53 85.59 -59.20
C ASP A 870 48.35 86.18 -57.79
N GLY A 871 48.52 87.51 -57.66
CA GLY A 871 48.26 88.27 -56.44
C GLY A 871 49.47 88.39 -55.49
N CYS A 872 50.57 87.69 -55.74
CA CYS A 872 51.79 87.79 -54.92
C CYS A 872 52.59 89.08 -55.25
N SER A 873 53.27 89.72 -54.28
CA SER A 873 53.93 91.04 -54.44
C SER A 873 55.28 91.19 -53.73
N ILE A 874 56.19 92.02 -54.27
CA ILE A 874 57.54 92.30 -53.73
C ILE A 874 57.91 93.80 -53.82
N THR A 875 58.78 94.32 -52.94
CA THR A 875 59.27 95.73 -52.93
C THR A 875 60.81 95.80 -52.95
N LYS A 876 61.38 96.74 -53.72
CA LYS A 876 62.84 97.04 -53.85
C LYS A 876 63.14 98.54 -53.65
N THR A 877 64.38 98.94 -53.36
CA THR A 877 64.78 100.34 -53.07
C THR A 877 66.07 100.75 -53.81
N THR A 878 66.22 102.02 -54.21
CA THR A 878 67.41 102.58 -54.90
C THR A 878 67.61 104.09 -54.61
N ILE A 879 68.84 104.62 -54.69
CA ILE A 879 69.18 106.05 -54.49
C ILE A 879 69.70 106.69 -55.78
N LEU A 880 69.15 107.84 -56.16
CA LEU A 880 69.61 108.64 -57.30
C LEU A 880 70.46 109.84 -56.82
N ASN A 881 71.58 110.12 -57.48
CA ASN A 881 72.45 111.27 -57.24
C ASN A 881 72.66 112.07 -58.55
N VAL A 882 72.92 113.39 -58.51
CA VAL A 882 73.09 114.22 -59.74
C VAL A 882 74.44 114.96 -59.75
N LYS A 883 75.17 114.96 -60.88
CA LYS A 883 76.48 115.65 -61.05
C LYS A 883 76.60 116.45 -62.35
N ASN A 884 77.40 117.53 -62.36
CA ASN A 884 77.78 118.25 -63.59
C ASN A 884 78.93 117.49 -64.29
N CYS A 885 78.70 116.98 -65.50
CA CYS A 885 79.65 116.17 -66.25
C CYS A 885 80.29 116.96 -67.40
N VAL A 886 81.63 116.93 -67.54
CA VAL A 886 82.38 117.54 -68.66
C VAL A 886 82.46 116.55 -69.82
N ASN A 887 82.14 117.02 -71.03
CA ASN A 887 82.02 116.18 -72.23
C ASN A 887 83.37 115.75 -72.82
N GLY A 888 83.40 114.51 -73.29
CA GLY A 888 84.43 113.97 -74.17
C GLY A 888 85.43 113.10 -73.44
N ILE A 889 85.09 111.80 -73.31
CA ILE A 889 85.96 110.64 -73.55
C ILE A 889 85.06 109.40 -73.33
N GLU A 890 84.69 108.76 -74.43
CA GLU A 890 84.22 107.38 -74.43
C GLU A 890 85.45 106.45 -74.33
N THR A 891 85.49 105.60 -73.31
CA THR A 891 86.32 104.38 -73.35
C THR A 891 85.60 103.31 -74.14
N LYS A 892 86.09 103.15 -75.38
CA LYS A 892 85.96 101.97 -76.24
C LYS A 892 86.86 100.82 -75.73
N SER A 893 86.33 99.61 -75.89
CA SER A 893 86.99 98.28 -75.81
C SER A 893 87.31 97.77 -74.40
N LYS A 894 86.62 96.74 -73.91
CA LYS A 894 86.56 95.30 -74.30
C LYS A 894 87.78 94.53 -73.76
N GLU A 895 87.48 93.67 -72.79
CA GLU A 895 88.29 92.56 -72.24
C GLU A 895 89.09 92.80 -70.95
N LEU A 896 88.71 92.02 -69.92
CA LEU A 896 89.27 91.97 -68.57
C LEU A 896 90.48 91.01 -68.57
N ARG A 897 91.65 91.45 -68.09
CA ARG A 897 92.87 90.63 -67.96
C ARG A 897 93.01 90.14 -66.52
N LEU A 898 93.15 88.83 -66.27
CA LEU A 898 93.26 88.26 -64.91
C LEU A 898 94.46 87.28 -64.80
N PRO A 899 95.24 87.29 -63.71
CA PRO A 899 96.31 86.32 -63.45
C PRO A 899 95.79 84.90 -63.16
N PHE A 900 96.53 83.88 -63.59
CA PHE A 900 96.20 82.48 -63.35
C PHE A 900 97.46 81.59 -63.15
N PRO A 901 97.44 80.59 -62.24
CA PRO A 901 96.38 80.27 -61.29
C PRO A 901 96.32 81.25 -60.11
N ASN A 902 95.13 81.41 -59.53
CA ASN A 902 94.89 82.19 -58.32
C ASN A 902 93.79 81.48 -57.49
N PRO A 903 94.15 80.71 -56.44
CA PRO A 903 95.45 80.71 -55.77
C PRO A 903 96.62 80.12 -56.59
N ALA A 904 97.79 80.72 -56.44
CA ALA A 904 99.02 80.38 -57.12
C ALA A 904 99.88 79.42 -56.28
N GLY A 905 100.51 78.45 -56.94
CA GLY A 905 101.64 77.70 -56.39
C GLY A 905 102.92 78.53 -56.50
N ASP A 906 104.05 77.89 -56.79
CA ASP A 906 105.34 78.60 -56.86
C ASP A 906 105.52 79.46 -58.11
N PHE A 907 104.49 79.57 -58.97
CA PHE A 907 104.52 80.43 -60.14
C PHE A 907 103.12 80.95 -60.52
N ILE A 908 103.08 82.05 -61.26
CA ILE A 908 101.86 82.59 -61.87
C ILE A 908 102.09 83.04 -63.32
N VAL A 909 101.02 83.03 -64.13
CA VAL A 909 101.00 83.53 -65.51
C VAL A 909 100.04 84.72 -65.60
N ILE A 910 100.45 85.78 -66.30
CA ILE A 910 99.58 86.91 -66.63
C ILE A 910 99.47 86.99 -68.16
N PRO A 911 98.25 87.00 -68.73
CA PRO A 911 98.07 87.12 -70.18
C PRO A 911 98.65 88.45 -70.70
N TYR A 912 99.57 88.36 -71.67
CA TYR A 912 100.40 89.46 -72.20
C TYR A 912 101.37 90.06 -71.16
N PRO A 913 102.34 89.27 -70.69
CA PRO A 913 103.22 89.65 -69.59
C PRO A 913 104.13 90.83 -69.97
N GLU A 914 104.39 91.71 -69.02
CA GLU A 914 105.59 92.56 -69.08
C GLU A 914 106.82 91.74 -68.66
N ASN A 915 108.02 92.12 -69.09
CA ASN A 915 109.22 91.34 -68.73
C ASN A 915 109.44 91.21 -67.21
N THR A 916 108.87 92.11 -66.41
CA THR A 916 109.03 92.11 -64.95
C THR A 916 107.72 92.48 -64.29
N ILE A 917 107.37 91.77 -63.21
CA ILE A 917 106.26 92.15 -62.34
C ILE A 917 106.80 92.52 -60.96
N TYR A 918 106.04 93.37 -60.27
CA TYR A 918 106.35 93.82 -58.92
C TYR A 918 105.31 93.28 -57.96
N ILE A 919 105.78 92.61 -56.90
CA ILE A 919 104.90 91.98 -55.93
C ILE A 919 104.95 92.74 -54.61
N TYR A 920 103.77 93.03 -54.11
CA TYR A 920 103.54 93.73 -52.86
C TYR A 920 102.73 92.84 -51.93
N ASP A 921 102.92 92.97 -50.62
CA ASP A 921 101.94 92.43 -49.68
C ASP A 921 100.60 93.18 -49.79
N MET A 922 99.56 92.67 -49.13
CA MET A 922 98.23 93.28 -49.15
C MET A 922 98.16 94.70 -48.56
N PHE A 923 99.20 95.13 -47.83
CA PHE A 923 99.31 96.47 -47.27
C PHE A 923 100.09 97.41 -48.20
N GLY A 924 100.54 96.93 -49.36
CA GLY A 924 101.23 97.71 -50.37
C GLY A 924 102.74 97.84 -50.14
N LYS A 925 103.33 97.04 -49.25
CA LYS A 925 104.80 96.99 -49.09
C LYS A 925 105.40 96.13 -50.19
N PHE A 926 106.37 96.68 -50.92
CA PHE A 926 107.11 95.94 -51.94
C PHE A 926 107.88 94.79 -51.31
N LEU A 927 107.70 93.58 -51.84
CA LEU A 927 108.37 92.37 -51.37
C LEU A 927 109.57 92.05 -52.25
N PHE A 928 109.31 91.79 -53.53
CA PHE A 928 110.34 91.65 -54.55
C PHE A 928 109.72 91.80 -55.95
N ARG A 929 110.60 91.85 -56.94
CA ARG A 929 110.22 91.78 -58.35
C ARG A 929 110.78 90.51 -58.94
N THR A 930 110.02 89.92 -59.84
CA THR A 930 110.41 88.70 -60.55
C THR A 930 110.23 88.92 -62.04
N GLN A 931 111.09 88.29 -62.82
CA GLN A 931 111.05 88.38 -64.28
C GLN A 931 110.37 87.15 -64.85
N SER A 932 109.81 87.31 -66.04
CA SER A 932 109.16 86.21 -66.74
C SER A 932 110.22 85.27 -67.32
N GLU A 933 110.20 83.99 -66.94
CA GLU A 933 110.89 82.91 -67.64
C GLU A 933 109.84 82.03 -68.32
N ASN A 934 109.82 82.05 -69.67
CA ASN A 934 108.82 81.36 -70.49
C ASN A 934 107.35 81.68 -70.12
N GLY A 935 107.05 82.94 -69.77
CA GLY A 935 105.67 83.39 -69.49
C GLY A 935 105.21 83.11 -68.06
N LYS A 936 106.08 82.55 -67.20
CA LYS A 936 105.81 82.31 -65.78
C LYS A 936 106.69 83.19 -64.93
N TYR A 937 106.11 83.68 -63.84
CA TYR A 937 106.83 84.44 -62.82
C TYR A 937 106.99 83.57 -61.58
N ASP A 938 108.23 83.38 -61.15
CA ASP A 938 108.56 82.59 -59.96
C ASP A 938 108.17 83.33 -58.68
N LEU A 939 107.40 82.63 -57.85
CA LEU A 939 106.82 83.05 -56.57
C LEU A 939 107.31 82.18 -55.41
N SER A 940 108.27 81.27 -55.61
CA SER A 940 108.77 80.33 -54.60
C SER A 940 109.30 80.99 -53.32
N LEU A 941 109.73 82.26 -53.41
CA LEU A 941 110.15 83.06 -52.25
C LEU A 941 108.99 83.63 -51.43
N LEU A 942 107.75 83.59 -51.93
CA LEU A 942 106.56 83.99 -51.21
C LEU A 942 106.07 82.83 -50.34
N LYS A 943 105.76 83.16 -49.09
CA LYS A 943 104.99 82.25 -48.23
C LYS A 943 103.52 82.25 -48.65
N SER A 944 102.76 81.25 -48.21
CA SER A 944 101.31 81.22 -48.40
C SER A 944 100.65 82.48 -47.85
N GLY A 945 99.79 83.13 -48.62
CA GLY A 945 99.16 84.40 -48.27
C GLY A 945 98.65 85.20 -49.47
N CYS A 946 97.97 86.32 -49.23
CA CYS A 946 97.49 87.20 -50.30
C CYS A 946 98.51 88.30 -50.63
N TYR A 947 98.59 88.68 -51.90
CA TYR A 947 99.55 89.62 -52.47
C TYR A 947 98.89 90.46 -53.58
N ILE A 948 99.48 91.63 -53.85
CA ILE A 948 99.14 92.48 -54.99
C ILE A 948 100.26 92.40 -56.02
N ILE A 949 99.91 92.07 -57.26
CA ILE A 949 100.82 92.08 -58.39
C ILE A 949 100.56 93.34 -59.20
N LEU A 950 101.63 94.07 -59.50
CA LEU A 950 101.63 95.17 -60.45
C LEU A 950 102.34 94.73 -61.73
N CYS A 951 101.66 94.85 -62.86
CA CYS A 951 102.18 94.56 -64.20
C CYS A 951 101.80 95.76 -65.10
N GLY A 952 102.78 96.58 -65.48
CA GLY A 952 102.52 97.92 -66.02
C GLY A 952 101.66 98.77 -65.08
N ASP A 953 100.62 99.38 -65.63
CA ASP A 953 99.67 100.22 -64.86
C ASP A 953 98.53 99.43 -64.19
N GLN A 954 98.51 98.11 -64.37
CA GLN A 954 97.43 97.23 -63.90
C GLN A 954 97.79 96.52 -62.60
N LYS A 955 96.83 96.50 -61.66
CA LYS A 955 96.96 95.85 -60.34
C LYS A 955 96.04 94.65 -60.24
N PHE A 956 96.59 93.53 -59.80
CA PHE A 956 95.85 92.30 -59.57
C PHE A 956 96.04 91.81 -58.15
N ARG A 957 95.02 91.15 -57.59
CA ARG A 957 95.13 90.44 -56.31
C ARG A 957 95.39 88.96 -56.58
N MET A 958 96.32 88.38 -55.85
CA MET A 958 96.79 87.00 -56.01
C MET A 958 96.93 86.36 -54.63
N VAL A 959 96.50 85.11 -54.49
CA VAL A 959 96.65 84.30 -53.28
C VAL A 959 97.73 83.27 -53.56
N LYS A 960 98.73 83.10 -52.70
CA LYS A 960 99.74 82.03 -52.74
C LYS A 960 99.31 80.91 -51.79
N GLU A 961 99.27 79.69 -52.29
CA GLU A 961 99.12 78.48 -51.46
C GLU A 961 100.44 78.00 -50.87
#